data_AF-A0AA43HUW8-F1
#
_entry.id   AF-A0AA43HUW8-F1
#
_cell.length_a   1.000
_cell.length_b   1.000
_cell.length_c   1.000
_cell.angle_alpha   90.00
_cell.angle_beta   90.00
_cell.angle_gamma   90.00
#
_symmetry.space_group_name_H-M   'P 1'
#
loop_
_entity.id
_entity.type
_entity.pdbx_description
1 polymer ?
#
loop_
_entity_poly.entity_id
_entity_poly.type
_entity_poly.pdbx_seq_one_letter_code
_entity_poly.pdbx_strand_id
1 'polypeptide(L)'
;MNTKKLYGKLNKRTEFYAAQVRKIYNEKISEIIALCDGIEVSDDTPFKFADYEDIAPEVQKTLRNMYSQLYQSVRGNVTKEWNYSNVANDKLVQGIFGKKSIEDNHFAKYFQRNKEAMNSFFARKEDGLDLSQRVWKFVGEAKEELELALDLGLGEGLSADALSRVVRNYLHDTDKLFRRVRNKHGDLVLSKAAKAYHPGRGVYRSSYKNAQRLTRTETNMAYRTADITRWQQMDFIIGYEVKLSNNHPEYDICDELAGKYKKDFVFKGWHPNCRCYIVPILCTEDELEQLTEMILRGEESSFVPADIVEDVPEGFNEWIVSHTEQIEKAKINNTLPYFIKDNYKNGDISKGFAWAENDKNISGLQNFNKLLSKHEIDVDKFTNMQSFTNELWRESSNNVYNDKEFTLSNAVPKNKVQFEQAAKLSDKKILQELLDDALYGDDNSWMFLNDDILEELQKVATQKRFLSSNDAKFVFGLDKEALENAIKGDTAIFSGSRYIGTNYSTISRQAIKNGVISGDNGAICAVNIPKGSRYLQTMDGEEQLAMLLPNSRFKVVSTETKTIIQGGKSTKVLQYNMELVDDGSEYVKGLTTVKAEVKANIAAYNQAVKVANNVLKVADEWDGVYGVDMDKLAALVKTGGAKEIKAEATALAKSVSKAKQQAINLYKEQPIEWGLTKEFGADTAKAFLENWHKHVDKAAYMSDSEFLEKVIKKELYYAKLNPTKYPTTPKFIYYFEKLEVQYETKLVKTQLLDEVQHSFNYAQKTKSAKVKSMVAELQDMFAGTTNADTLKIKIDALNKEVARLEKEKAKLAAKNGKLIQENAFETTAYTKARKDAAMWAKTAEEADEKLRDKCGELWRTATQAERDAAYYYTSGSSYVNEPLRGLTYYGSKGRNSGVDITNLTNLIDKSTYNFDMWLQRGEGVNGFSGKFGVDLRGLTEKEAQSLVGKIGEEKAFMSCGDAKGKGFTGDIIYNIYCPKGTKGLYCEPFSAFGHGNGHSWDGLAKQSSVGYEAEVLLQRSTKFKITKIEQKGGRWYVDMDVVGQL
;
A
#
# COMPACT_ATOMS: atom_id res chain seq x y z
N MET A 1 -40.61 -31.04 -9.44
CA MET A 1 -39.60 -30.66 -10.46
C MET A 1 -39.92 -31.38 -11.78
N ASN A 2 -39.91 -30.71 -12.94
CA ASN A 2 -40.22 -31.36 -14.23
C ASN A 2 -38.95 -31.95 -14.89
N THR A 3 -38.69 -33.23 -14.66
CA THR A 3 -37.51 -33.98 -15.16
C THR A 3 -37.45 -34.04 -16.69
N LYS A 4 -38.60 -34.19 -17.37
CA LYS A 4 -38.67 -34.17 -18.84
C LYS A 4 -38.11 -32.87 -19.44
N LYS A 5 -38.47 -31.71 -18.87
CA LYS A 5 -37.95 -30.39 -19.31
C LYS A 5 -36.45 -30.24 -19.03
N LEU A 6 -35.97 -30.80 -17.94
CA LEU A 6 -34.55 -30.79 -17.55
C LEU A 6 -33.69 -31.55 -18.58
N TYR A 7 -34.10 -32.77 -18.93
CA TYR A 7 -33.42 -33.59 -19.93
C TYR A 7 -33.56 -33.01 -21.36
N GLY A 8 -34.65 -32.31 -21.66
CA GLY A 8 -34.75 -31.52 -22.89
C GLY A 8 -33.71 -30.41 -23.00
N LYS A 9 -33.34 -29.76 -21.87
CA LYS A 9 -32.25 -28.78 -21.83
C LYS A 9 -30.88 -29.45 -21.94
N LEU A 10 -30.67 -30.60 -21.31
CA LEU A 10 -29.46 -31.41 -21.43
C LEU A 10 -29.16 -31.71 -22.91
N ASN A 11 -30.14 -32.24 -23.64
CA ASN A 11 -29.99 -32.56 -25.06
C ASN A 11 -29.55 -31.35 -25.92
N LYS A 12 -30.05 -30.14 -25.64
CA LYS A 12 -29.60 -28.93 -26.35
C LYS A 12 -28.14 -28.56 -26.06
N ARG A 13 -27.70 -28.72 -24.80
CA ARG A 13 -26.31 -28.43 -24.40
C ARG A 13 -25.34 -29.43 -25.02
N THR A 14 -25.68 -30.72 -25.05
CA THR A 14 -24.81 -31.75 -25.62
C THR A 14 -24.59 -31.57 -27.13
N GLU A 15 -25.61 -31.11 -27.87
CA GLU A 15 -25.45 -30.71 -29.27
C GLU A 15 -24.55 -29.48 -29.44
N PHE A 16 -24.69 -28.47 -28.58
CA PHE A 16 -23.82 -27.29 -28.59
C PHE A 16 -22.35 -27.67 -28.35
N TYR A 17 -22.07 -28.56 -27.39
CA TYR A 17 -20.71 -29.04 -27.12
C TYR A 17 -20.09 -29.76 -28.32
N ALA A 18 -20.88 -30.60 -29.01
CA ALA A 18 -20.43 -31.25 -30.23
C ALA A 18 -20.09 -30.24 -31.34
N ALA A 19 -20.82 -29.12 -31.44
CA ALA A 19 -20.50 -28.05 -32.39
C ALA A 19 -19.19 -27.32 -32.06
N GLN A 20 -18.82 -27.18 -30.79
CA GLN A 20 -17.53 -26.59 -30.40
C GLN A 20 -16.35 -27.49 -30.78
N VAL A 21 -16.49 -28.80 -30.61
CA VAL A 21 -15.49 -29.78 -31.09
C VAL A 21 -15.25 -29.64 -32.60
N ARG A 22 -16.31 -29.41 -33.38
CA ARG A 22 -16.17 -29.13 -34.83
C ARG A 22 -15.27 -27.94 -35.11
N LYS A 23 -15.44 -26.85 -34.37
CA LYS A 23 -14.70 -25.61 -34.58
C LYS A 23 -13.20 -25.81 -34.36
N ILE A 24 -12.83 -26.53 -33.29
CA ILE A 24 -11.44 -26.86 -32.97
C ILE A 24 -10.77 -27.66 -34.10
N TYR A 25 -11.46 -28.67 -34.64
CA TYR A 25 -10.97 -29.43 -35.79
C TYR A 25 -10.67 -28.50 -36.98
N ASN A 26 -11.63 -27.65 -37.36
CA ASN A 26 -11.50 -26.77 -38.52
C ASN A 26 -10.35 -25.77 -38.41
N GLU A 27 -10.17 -25.17 -37.24
CA GLU A 27 -9.10 -24.20 -36.98
C GLU A 27 -7.73 -24.88 -37.09
N LYS A 28 -7.53 -26.00 -36.40
CA LYS A 28 -6.22 -26.68 -36.33
C LYS A 28 -5.82 -27.34 -37.63
N ILE A 29 -6.77 -27.91 -38.35
CA ILE A 29 -6.55 -28.40 -39.71
C ILE A 29 -6.09 -27.27 -40.63
N SER A 30 -6.69 -26.08 -40.51
CA SER A 30 -6.32 -24.93 -41.35
C SER A 30 -4.92 -24.43 -41.09
N GLU A 31 -4.49 -24.42 -39.82
CA GLU A 31 -3.11 -24.10 -39.43
C GLU A 31 -2.10 -25.10 -40.01
N ILE A 32 -2.39 -26.41 -39.95
CA ILE A 32 -1.51 -27.45 -40.49
C ILE A 32 -1.35 -27.32 -42.01
N ILE A 33 -2.44 -27.06 -42.72
CA ILE A 33 -2.41 -26.87 -44.16
C ILE A 33 -1.53 -25.67 -44.54
N ALA A 34 -1.61 -24.56 -43.80
CA ALA A 34 -0.82 -23.36 -44.08
C ALA A 34 0.69 -23.59 -43.92
N LEU A 35 1.09 -24.49 -43.01
CA LEU A 35 2.50 -24.89 -42.86
C LEU A 35 3.03 -25.67 -44.07
N CYS A 36 2.16 -26.25 -44.89
CA CYS A 36 2.57 -27.03 -46.05
C CYS A 36 2.76 -26.19 -47.32
N ASP A 37 2.62 -24.86 -47.23
CA ASP A 37 2.78 -23.96 -48.36
C ASP A 37 4.25 -23.89 -48.82
N GLY A 38 4.47 -23.98 -50.13
CA GLY A 38 5.81 -23.91 -50.74
C GLY A 38 6.70 -25.16 -50.59
N ILE A 39 6.18 -26.28 -50.09
CA ILE A 39 6.95 -27.53 -49.98
C ILE A 39 7.06 -28.23 -51.34
N GLU A 40 8.28 -28.54 -51.77
CA GLU A 40 8.53 -29.41 -52.92
C GLU A 40 8.41 -30.88 -52.50
N VAL A 41 7.50 -31.62 -53.16
CA VAL A 41 7.18 -33.01 -52.82
C VAL A 41 7.62 -33.94 -53.94
N SER A 42 8.21 -35.08 -53.56
CA SER A 42 8.66 -36.13 -54.48
C SER A 42 7.49 -36.93 -55.04
N ASP A 43 7.47 -37.13 -56.36
CA ASP A 43 6.44 -37.91 -57.08
C ASP A 43 6.50 -39.43 -56.82
N ASP A 44 7.59 -39.93 -56.23
CA ASP A 44 7.84 -41.37 -56.10
C ASP A 44 7.62 -41.93 -54.67
N THR A 45 7.29 -41.09 -53.70
CA THR A 45 7.09 -41.47 -52.28
C THR A 45 5.84 -40.84 -51.67
N PRO A 46 4.96 -41.60 -50.95
CA PRO A 46 3.76 -41.04 -50.32
C PRO A 46 4.07 -39.93 -49.33
N PHE A 47 3.28 -38.85 -49.34
CA PHE A 47 3.49 -37.73 -48.43
C PHE A 47 3.37 -38.14 -46.96
N LYS A 48 4.41 -37.84 -46.19
CA LYS A 48 4.41 -37.95 -44.72
C LYS A 48 4.98 -36.68 -44.13
N PHE A 49 4.32 -36.13 -43.10
CA PHE A 49 4.84 -34.96 -42.40
C PHE A 49 6.24 -35.21 -41.82
N ALA A 50 6.57 -36.46 -41.50
CA ALA A 50 7.87 -36.84 -40.93
C ALA A 50 9.04 -36.69 -41.91
N ASP A 51 8.79 -36.66 -43.21
CA ASP A 51 9.83 -36.59 -44.25
C ASP A 51 10.29 -35.14 -44.51
N TYR A 52 9.63 -34.15 -43.90
CA TYR A 52 9.90 -32.72 -44.08
C TYR A 52 10.35 -32.10 -42.76
N GLU A 53 11.67 -32.09 -42.52
CA GLU A 53 12.26 -31.65 -41.25
C GLU A 53 11.89 -30.21 -40.87
N ASP A 54 11.67 -29.34 -41.87
CA ASP A 54 11.32 -27.92 -41.64
C ASP A 54 9.92 -27.72 -41.07
N ILE A 55 8.96 -28.61 -41.36
CA ILE A 55 7.55 -28.44 -40.96
C ILE A 55 7.07 -29.52 -39.99
N ALA A 56 7.72 -30.68 -39.92
CA ALA A 56 7.35 -31.77 -39.02
C ALA A 56 7.19 -31.31 -37.55
N PRO A 57 8.10 -30.48 -36.99
CA PRO A 57 7.98 -30.01 -35.60
C PRO A 57 6.74 -29.14 -35.37
N GLU A 58 6.43 -28.24 -36.32
CA GLU A 58 5.28 -27.33 -36.22
C GLU A 58 3.95 -28.06 -36.44
N VAL A 59 3.88 -29.02 -37.37
CA VAL A 59 2.69 -29.87 -37.54
C VAL A 59 2.44 -30.72 -36.29
N GLN A 60 3.48 -31.33 -35.72
CA GLN A 60 3.36 -32.11 -34.49
C GLN A 60 2.88 -31.24 -33.31
N LYS A 61 3.38 -30.00 -33.23
CA LYS A 61 2.94 -29.00 -32.24
C LYS A 61 1.47 -28.63 -32.42
N THR A 62 1.00 -28.41 -33.65
CA THR A 62 -0.41 -28.09 -33.92
C THR A 62 -1.34 -29.27 -33.60
N LEU A 63 -0.96 -30.50 -33.92
CA LEU A 63 -1.71 -31.70 -33.55
C LEU A 63 -1.76 -31.90 -32.02
N ARG A 64 -0.66 -31.66 -31.30
CA ARG A 64 -0.64 -31.66 -29.82
C ARG A 64 -1.59 -30.60 -29.25
N ASN A 65 -1.63 -29.41 -29.86
CA ASN A 65 -2.54 -28.35 -29.47
C ASN A 65 -4.00 -28.76 -29.70
N MET A 66 -4.31 -29.33 -30.87
CA MET A 66 -5.63 -29.86 -31.20
C MET A 66 -6.11 -30.90 -30.18
N TYR A 67 -5.27 -31.88 -29.82
CA TYR A 67 -5.57 -32.85 -28.77
C TYR A 67 -5.88 -32.16 -27.44
N SER A 68 -5.02 -31.22 -27.01
CA SER A 68 -5.20 -30.52 -25.74
C SER A 68 -6.54 -29.79 -25.68
N GLN A 69 -6.88 -29.03 -26.73
CA GLN A 69 -8.15 -28.31 -26.80
C GLN A 69 -9.37 -29.23 -26.84
N LEU A 70 -9.32 -30.31 -27.63
CA LEU A 70 -10.41 -31.29 -27.70
C LEU A 70 -10.62 -31.99 -26.36
N TYR A 71 -9.55 -32.46 -25.72
CA TYR A 71 -9.62 -33.14 -24.43
C TYR A 71 -10.17 -32.21 -23.34
N GLN A 72 -9.63 -30.99 -23.25
CA GLN A 72 -10.11 -29.99 -22.29
C GLN A 72 -11.58 -29.62 -22.54
N SER A 73 -11.99 -29.48 -23.79
CA SER A 73 -13.39 -29.20 -24.16
C SER A 73 -14.32 -30.31 -23.70
N VAL A 74 -14.06 -31.58 -24.08
CA VAL A 74 -14.93 -32.70 -23.72
C VAL A 74 -14.94 -32.94 -22.21
N ARG A 75 -13.76 -32.93 -21.56
CA ARG A 75 -13.65 -33.08 -20.09
C ARG A 75 -14.41 -31.97 -19.35
N GLY A 76 -14.22 -30.71 -19.76
CA GLY A 76 -14.91 -29.58 -19.17
C GLY A 76 -16.43 -29.65 -19.34
N ASN A 77 -16.91 -30.11 -20.50
CA ASN A 77 -18.34 -30.31 -20.75
C ASN A 77 -18.95 -31.44 -19.90
N VAL A 78 -18.22 -32.54 -19.68
CA VAL A 78 -18.62 -33.61 -18.75
C VAL A 78 -18.75 -33.08 -17.32
N THR A 79 -17.77 -32.29 -16.85
CA THR A 79 -17.83 -31.66 -15.52
C THR A 79 -19.01 -30.70 -15.40
N LYS A 80 -19.31 -29.92 -16.45
CA LYS A 80 -20.49 -29.03 -16.47
C LYS A 80 -21.79 -29.81 -16.32
N GLU A 81 -21.98 -30.90 -17.08
CA GLU A 81 -23.21 -31.69 -16.99
C GLU A 81 -23.36 -32.42 -15.66
N TRP A 82 -22.26 -32.92 -15.08
CA TRP A 82 -22.25 -33.46 -13.73
C TRP A 82 -22.72 -32.41 -12.69
N ASN A 83 -22.19 -31.19 -12.79
CA ASN A 83 -22.59 -30.09 -11.91
C ASN A 83 -24.03 -29.63 -12.17
N TYR A 84 -24.52 -29.63 -13.41
CA TYR A 84 -25.92 -29.33 -13.70
C TYR A 84 -26.87 -30.35 -13.08
N SER A 85 -26.51 -31.65 -13.08
CA SER A 85 -27.26 -32.69 -12.37
C SER A 85 -27.23 -32.46 -10.86
N ASN A 86 -26.05 -32.16 -10.29
CA ASN A 86 -25.94 -31.85 -8.86
C ASN A 86 -26.85 -30.68 -8.45
N VAL A 87 -26.86 -29.58 -9.21
CA VAL A 87 -27.75 -28.43 -8.96
C VAL A 87 -29.23 -28.81 -9.11
N ALA A 88 -29.55 -29.69 -10.04
CA ALA A 88 -30.90 -30.21 -10.20
C ALA A 88 -31.35 -31.05 -8.98
N ASN A 89 -30.45 -31.86 -8.44
CA ASN A 89 -30.69 -32.65 -7.23
C ASN A 89 -30.76 -31.79 -5.97
N ASP A 90 -29.96 -30.73 -5.85
CA ASP A 90 -30.13 -29.77 -4.73
C ASP A 90 -31.53 -29.15 -4.75
N LYS A 91 -32.04 -28.81 -5.93
CA LYS A 91 -33.40 -28.28 -6.07
C LYS A 91 -34.48 -29.30 -5.73
N LEU A 92 -34.21 -30.59 -5.93
CA LEU A 92 -35.09 -31.67 -5.48
C LEU A 92 -35.10 -31.71 -3.95
N VAL A 93 -33.94 -31.77 -3.31
CA VAL A 93 -33.80 -31.80 -1.84
C VAL A 93 -34.38 -30.54 -1.19
N GLN A 94 -34.11 -29.35 -1.74
CA GLN A 94 -34.69 -28.09 -1.27
C GLN A 94 -36.21 -28.00 -1.49
N GLY A 95 -36.73 -28.68 -2.52
CA GLY A 95 -38.16 -28.78 -2.76
C GLY A 95 -38.86 -29.68 -1.74
N ILE A 96 -38.12 -30.61 -1.14
CA ILE A 96 -38.60 -31.61 -0.18
C ILE A 96 -38.46 -31.08 1.25
N PHE A 97 -37.25 -30.70 1.69
CA PHE A 97 -36.96 -30.27 3.06
C PHE A 97 -36.94 -28.73 3.23
N GLY A 98 -37.38 -28.00 2.21
CA GLY A 98 -37.37 -26.54 2.20
C GLY A 98 -36.03 -25.92 1.80
N LYS A 99 -36.06 -24.65 1.39
CA LYS A 99 -34.90 -23.96 0.79
C LYS A 99 -33.68 -23.84 1.72
N LYS A 100 -33.91 -23.76 3.04
CA LYS A 100 -32.85 -23.61 4.05
C LYS A 100 -32.11 -24.91 4.36
N SER A 101 -32.58 -26.06 3.88
CA SER A 101 -31.92 -27.36 4.10
C SER A 101 -30.45 -27.40 3.64
N ILE A 102 -30.07 -26.59 2.64
CA ILE A 102 -28.68 -26.50 2.18
C ILE A 102 -27.73 -25.82 3.19
N GLU A 103 -28.28 -25.02 4.11
CA GLU A 103 -27.55 -24.29 5.15
C GLU A 103 -27.56 -25.06 6.49
N ASP A 104 -28.33 -26.14 6.56
CA ASP A 104 -28.51 -26.93 7.77
C ASP A 104 -27.67 -28.22 7.70
N ASN A 105 -26.79 -28.36 8.70
CA ASN A 105 -25.85 -29.48 8.77
C ASN A 105 -26.55 -30.85 8.83
N HIS A 106 -27.78 -30.94 9.35
CA HIS A 106 -28.51 -32.20 9.42
C HIS A 106 -28.79 -32.78 8.01
N PHE A 107 -28.96 -31.91 6.99
CA PHE A 107 -29.24 -32.33 5.62
C PHE A 107 -27.99 -32.37 4.73
N ALA A 108 -26.80 -32.06 5.26
CA ALA A 108 -25.57 -31.91 4.47
C ALA A 108 -25.22 -33.15 3.64
N LYS A 109 -25.53 -34.36 4.11
CA LYS A 109 -25.34 -35.62 3.36
C LYS A 109 -26.06 -35.62 2.01
N TYR A 110 -27.21 -34.95 1.93
CA TYR A 110 -27.99 -34.85 0.70
C TYR A 110 -27.53 -33.72 -0.22
N PHE A 111 -26.41 -33.02 0.02
CA PHE A 111 -25.85 -32.00 -0.89
C PHE A 111 -24.46 -32.34 -1.42
N GLN A 112 -24.00 -33.57 -1.19
CA GLN A 112 -22.72 -34.06 -1.70
C GLN A 112 -22.64 -33.96 -3.23
N ARG A 113 -21.48 -33.55 -3.75
CA ARG A 113 -21.25 -33.39 -5.21
C ARG A 113 -20.82 -34.68 -5.90
N ASN A 114 -20.63 -35.76 -5.13
CA ASN A 114 -20.23 -37.08 -5.59
C ASN A 114 -19.05 -37.00 -6.54
N LYS A 115 -18.02 -36.30 -6.05
CA LYS A 115 -16.79 -36.14 -6.77
C LYS A 115 -16.25 -37.54 -7.09
N GLU A 116 -15.99 -38.45 -6.15
CA GLU A 116 -15.39 -39.77 -6.47
C GLU A 116 -16.08 -40.48 -7.64
N ALA A 117 -17.41 -40.54 -7.65
CA ALA A 117 -18.17 -41.09 -8.77
C ALA A 117 -17.90 -40.38 -10.12
N MET A 118 -17.74 -39.05 -10.14
CA MET A 118 -17.28 -38.32 -11.33
C MET A 118 -15.84 -38.69 -11.72
N ASN A 119 -14.96 -39.01 -10.76
CA ASN A 119 -13.58 -39.40 -11.06
C ASN A 119 -13.55 -40.80 -11.64
N SER A 120 -14.27 -41.74 -11.05
CA SER A 120 -14.50 -43.07 -11.60
C SER A 120 -15.10 -42.99 -13.00
N PHE A 121 -16.03 -42.05 -13.24
CA PHE A 121 -16.55 -41.79 -14.58
C PHE A 121 -15.46 -41.36 -15.57
N PHE A 122 -14.51 -40.50 -15.17
CA PHE A 122 -13.38 -40.09 -16.02
C PHE A 122 -12.29 -41.16 -16.18
N ALA A 123 -12.06 -41.97 -15.15
CA ALA A 123 -11.04 -43.01 -15.12
C ALA A 123 -11.50 -44.29 -15.85
N ARG A 124 -12.80 -44.42 -16.13
CA ARG A 124 -13.33 -45.59 -16.84
C ARG A 124 -12.72 -45.71 -18.23
N LYS A 125 -12.51 -46.95 -18.64
CA LYS A 125 -12.02 -47.29 -19.98
C LYS A 125 -13.17 -47.88 -20.79
N GLU A 126 -13.39 -47.32 -21.98
CA GLU A 126 -14.29 -47.88 -22.98
C GLU A 126 -13.41 -48.51 -24.06
N ASP A 127 -13.61 -49.80 -24.33
CA ASP A 127 -12.75 -50.60 -25.22
C ASP A 127 -11.25 -50.50 -24.87
N GLY A 128 -10.94 -50.47 -23.57
CA GLY A 128 -9.56 -50.38 -23.06
C GLY A 128 -8.94 -48.98 -23.14
N LEU A 129 -9.67 -47.98 -23.66
CA LEU A 129 -9.19 -46.60 -23.80
C LEU A 129 -9.92 -45.66 -22.84
N ASP A 130 -9.17 -44.85 -22.10
CA ASP A 130 -9.74 -43.75 -21.32
C ASP A 130 -10.17 -42.57 -22.23
N LEU A 131 -10.80 -41.55 -21.64
CA LEU A 131 -11.28 -40.38 -22.40
C LEU A 131 -10.15 -39.67 -23.17
N SER A 132 -8.97 -39.54 -22.58
CA SER A 132 -7.83 -38.88 -23.20
C SER A 132 -7.32 -39.68 -24.40
N GLN A 133 -7.15 -40.98 -24.21
CA GLN A 133 -6.68 -41.90 -25.24
C GLN A 133 -7.65 -41.97 -26.42
N ARG A 134 -8.97 -41.94 -26.16
CA ARG A 134 -10.00 -41.87 -27.21
C ARG A 134 -9.91 -40.57 -28.01
N VAL A 135 -9.66 -39.43 -27.35
CA VAL A 135 -9.44 -38.14 -28.04
C VAL A 135 -8.12 -38.16 -28.83
N TRP A 136 -7.05 -38.67 -28.24
CA TRP A 136 -5.74 -38.79 -28.91
C TRP A 136 -5.82 -39.68 -30.15
N LYS A 137 -6.54 -40.81 -30.06
CA LYS A 137 -6.83 -41.68 -31.20
C LYS A 137 -7.46 -40.89 -32.36
N PHE A 138 -8.47 -40.07 -32.08
CA PHE A 138 -9.11 -39.24 -33.11
C PHE A 138 -8.19 -38.15 -33.68
N VAL A 139 -7.22 -37.64 -32.92
CA VAL A 139 -6.21 -36.71 -33.46
C VAL A 139 -5.18 -37.42 -34.34
N GLY A 140 -4.78 -38.65 -33.98
CA GLY A 140 -3.95 -39.50 -34.83
C GLY A 140 -4.64 -39.85 -36.16
N GLU A 141 -5.90 -40.27 -36.09
CA GLU A 141 -6.73 -40.49 -37.28
C GLU A 141 -6.83 -39.22 -38.14
N ALA A 142 -7.00 -38.03 -37.52
CA ALA A 142 -7.03 -36.76 -38.26
C ALA A 142 -5.70 -36.45 -38.97
N LYS A 143 -4.55 -36.82 -38.39
CA LYS A 143 -3.24 -36.68 -39.03
C LYS A 143 -3.13 -37.58 -40.26
N GLU A 144 -3.54 -38.84 -40.15
CA GLU A 144 -3.51 -39.79 -41.28
C GLU A 144 -4.46 -39.36 -42.40
N GLU A 145 -5.64 -38.86 -42.04
CA GLU A 145 -6.58 -38.25 -42.98
C GLU A 145 -5.98 -37.01 -43.67
N LEU A 146 -5.20 -36.18 -42.96
CA LEU A 146 -4.50 -35.01 -43.50
C LEU A 146 -3.34 -35.38 -44.44
N GLU A 147 -2.48 -36.33 -44.05
CA GLU A 147 -1.36 -36.80 -44.89
C GLU A 147 -1.88 -37.36 -46.21
N LEU A 148 -2.96 -38.17 -46.14
CA LEU A 148 -3.62 -38.66 -47.34
C LEU A 148 -4.22 -37.51 -48.16
N ALA A 149 -4.89 -36.55 -47.54
CA ALA A 149 -5.49 -35.44 -48.29
C ALA A 149 -4.44 -34.55 -49.01
N LEU A 150 -3.27 -34.36 -48.41
CA LEU A 150 -2.16 -33.59 -48.99
C LEU A 150 -1.46 -34.37 -50.12
N ASP A 151 -1.21 -35.67 -49.93
CA ASP A 151 -0.66 -36.57 -50.97
C ASP A 151 -1.49 -36.49 -52.27
N LEU A 152 -2.82 -36.51 -52.13
CA LEU A 152 -3.72 -36.44 -53.28
C LEU A 152 -3.74 -35.07 -53.94
N GLY A 153 -3.74 -33.98 -53.17
CA GLY A 153 -3.84 -32.64 -53.74
C GLY A 153 -2.53 -32.14 -54.36
N LEU A 154 -1.37 -32.60 -53.86
CA LEU A 154 -0.05 -32.26 -54.41
C LEU A 154 0.25 -33.03 -55.70
N GLY A 155 -0.11 -34.32 -55.77
CA GLY A 155 0.03 -35.13 -57.00
C GLY A 155 -0.85 -34.67 -58.17
N GLU A 156 -1.85 -33.83 -57.90
CA GLU A 156 -2.70 -33.18 -58.93
C GLU A 156 -2.19 -31.79 -59.36
N GLY A 157 -1.07 -31.30 -58.79
CA GLY A 157 -0.47 -30.01 -59.14
C GLY A 157 -1.28 -28.79 -58.70
N LEU A 158 -2.11 -28.92 -57.65
CA LEU A 158 -2.98 -27.84 -57.16
C LEU A 158 -2.16 -26.72 -56.49
N SER A 159 -2.57 -25.45 -56.69
CA SER A 159 -2.00 -24.33 -55.93
C SER A 159 -2.33 -24.43 -54.44
N ALA A 160 -1.55 -23.80 -53.57
CA ALA A 160 -1.72 -23.85 -52.12
C ALA A 160 -3.13 -23.46 -51.65
N ASP A 161 -3.75 -22.45 -52.28
CA ASP A 161 -5.13 -22.04 -51.99
C ASP A 161 -6.17 -23.07 -52.42
N ALA A 162 -5.96 -23.74 -53.55
CA ALA A 162 -6.83 -24.82 -54.03
C ALA A 162 -6.69 -26.07 -53.14
N LEU A 163 -5.46 -26.41 -52.76
CA LEU A 163 -5.13 -27.49 -51.84
C LEU A 163 -5.85 -27.31 -50.49
N SER A 164 -5.83 -26.09 -49.94
CA SER A 164 -6.49 -25.79 -48.65
C SER A 164 -8.01 -26.01 -48.67
N ARG A 165 -8.69 -25.60 -49.75
CA ARG A 165 -10.13 -25.80 -49.91
C ARG A 165 -10.49 -27.27 -50.09
N VAL A 166 -9.67 -28.01 -50.83
CA VAL A 166 -9.87 -29.43 -51.12
C VAL A 166 -9.65 -30.29 -49.87
N VAL A 167 -8.56 -30.06 -49.13
CA VAL A 167 -8.25 -30.77 -47.88
C VAL A 167 -9.36 -30.56 -46.84
N ARG A 168 -9.86 -29.33 -46.66
CA ARG A 168 -10.99 -29.07 -45.72
C ARG A 168 -12.28 -29.79 -46.10
N ASN A 169 -12.61 -29.85 -47.40
CA ASN A 169 -13.78 -30.59 -47.87
C ASN A 169 -13.63 -32.10 -47.64
N TYR A 170 -12.44 -32.65 -47.88
CA TYR A 170 -12.15 -34.05 -47.63
C TYR A 170 -12.19 -34.42 -46.15
N LEU A 171 -11.80 -33.53 -45.24
CA LEU A 171 -11.84 -33.78 -43.80
C LEU A 171 -13.26 -33.68 -43.21
N HIS A 172 -14.13 -32.87 -43.84
CA HIS A 172 -15.54 -32.82 -43.49
C HIS A 172 -16.37 -34.00 -44.02
N ASP A 173 -16.04 -34.47 -45.23
CA ASP A 173 -16.70 -35.57 -45.92
C ASP A 173 -15.67 -36.63 -46.30
N THR A 174 -15.13 -37.32 -45.29
CA THR A 174 -14.02 -38.28 -45.45
C THR A 174 -14.36 -39.44 -46.37
N ASP A 175 -15.64 -39.72 -46.63
CA ASP A 175 -16.04 -40.70 -47.65
C ASP A 175 -15.58 -40.31 -49.07
N LYS A 176 -15.35 -39.01 -49.33
CA LYS A 176 -14.75 -38.52 -50.60
C LYS A 176 -13.24 -38.71 -50.65
N LEU A 177 -12.55 -38.59 -49.52
CA LEU A 177 -11.10 -38.81 -49.40
C LEU A 177 -10.71 -40.25 -49.76
N PHE A 178 -11.56 -41.21 -49.39
CA PHE A 178 -11.31 -42.64 -49.58
C PHE A 178 -11.89 -43.22 -50.89
N ARG A 179 -12.22 -42.41 -51.91
CA ARG A 179 -13.07 -42.85 -53.03
C ARG A 179 -12.42 -43.18 -54.40
N ARG A 180 -11.14 -42.84 -54.68
CA ARG A 180 -10.20 -43.31 -55.77
C ARG A 180 -9.42 -42.14 -56.43
N VAL A 181 -8.18 -42.40 -56.86
CA VAL A 181 -7.16 -41.47 -57.42
C VAL A 181 -6.60 -42.01 -58.74
N ARG A 182 -6.11 -41.16 -59.65
CA ARG A 182 -5.61 -41.61 -60.97
C ARG A 182 -4.17 -42.14 -60.88
N ASN A 183 -3.90 -43.31 -61.48
CA ASN A 183 -2.53 -43.88 -61.57
C ASN A 183 -1.74 -43.33 -62.78
N LYS A 184 -0.47 -43.71 -62.93
CA LYS A 184 0.44 -43.32 -64.03
C LYS A 184 -0.06 -43.72 -65.44
N HIS A 185 -1.16 -44.48 -65.55
CA HIS A 185 -1.83 -44.86 -66.81
C HIS A 185 -3.21 -44.16 -67.00
N GLY A 186 -3.62 -43.29 -66.05
CA GLY A 186 -4.88 -42.55 -66.09
C GLY A 186 -6.08 -43.22 -65.39
N ASP A 187 -5.92 -44.43 -64.84
CA ASP A 187 -7.01 -45.19 -64.22
C ASP A 187 -7.30 -44.77 -62.77
N LEU A 188 -8.58 -44.66 -62.40
CA LEU A 188 -9.03 -44.38 -61.02
C LEU A 188 -8.87 -45.61 -60.11
N VAL A 189 -7.81 -45.64 -59.31
CA VAL A 189 -7.49 -46.66 -58.32
C VAL A 189 -7.51 -46.09 -56.91
N LEU A 190 -7.93 -46.85 -55.90
CA LEU A 190 -7.79 -46.39 -54.50
C LEU A 190 -6.30 -46.20 -54.19
N SER A 191 -5.95 -45.10 -53.51
CA SER A 191 -4.57 -44.90 -53.04
C SER A 191 -4.19 -46.07 -52.11
N LYS A 192 -2.89 -46.38 -52.04
CA LYS A 192 -2.41 -47.49 -51.20
C LYS A 192 -2.83 -47.34 -49.74
N ALA A 193 -2.84 -46.10 -49.24
CA ALA A 193 -3.32 -45.76 -47.90
C ALA A 193 -4.86 -45.87 -47.77
N ALA A 194 -5.63 -45.44 -48.77
CA ALA A 194 -7.09 -45.56 -48.75
C ALA A 194 -7.58 -47.02 -48.81
N LYS A 195 -6.87 -47.90 -49.54
CA LYS A 195 -7.16 -49.35 -49.55
C LYS A 195 -6.91 -50.00 -48.19
N ALA A 196 -5.95 -49.50 -47.42
CA ALA A 196 -5.58 -50.05 -46.12
C ALA A 196 -6.47 -49.56 -44.96
N TYR A 197 -7.30 -48.54 -45.17
CA TYR A 197 -8.08 -47.89 -44.11
C TYR A 197 -9.46 -48.53 -43.92
N HIS A 198 -9.65 -49.22 -42.79
CA HIS A 198 -10.90 -49.93 -42.43
C HIS A 198 -11.27 -49.67 -40.94
N PRO A 199 -12.11 -48.65 -40.62
CA PRO A 199 -12.37 -48.22 -39.24
C PRO A 199 -13.28 -49.17 -38.42
N GLY A 200 -13.81 -50.24 -39.01
CA GLY A 200 -14.71 -51.18 -38.35
C GLY A 200 -16.20 -50.80 -38.42
N ARG A 201 -17.07 -51.71 -37.94
CA ARG A 201 -18.54 -51.55 -37.97
C ARG A 201 -19.00 -50.58 -36.88
N GLY A 202 -19.84 -49.60 -37.23
CA GLY A 202 -20.43 -48.65 -36.26
C GLY A 202 -19.53 -47.48 -35.86
N VAL A 203 -18.41 -47.29 -36.56
CA VAL A 203 -17.47 -46.17 -36.38
C VAL A 203 -17.50 -45.31 -37.66
N TYR A 204 -17.53 -43.98 -37.52
CA TYR A 204 -17.44 -43.10 -38.68
C TYR A 204 -16.03 -43.17 -39.27
N ARG A 205 -15.91 -43.07 -40.61
CA ARG A 205 -14.58 -42.89 -41.23
C ARG A 205 -13.92 -41.59 -40.80
N SER A 206 -14.70 -40.56 -40.47
CA SER A 206 -14.24 -39.24 -40.05
C SER A 206 -13.92 -39.20 -38.56
N SER A 207 -12.64 -38.98 -38.24
CA SER A 207 -12.14 -38.67 -36.90
C SER A 207 -12.98 -37.61 -36.18
N TYR A 208 -13.32 -36.53 -36.87
CA TYR A 208 -14.16 -35.43 -36.40
C TYR A 208 -15.58 -35.88 -35.99
N LYS A 209 -16.28 -36.68 -36.81
CA LYS A 209 -17.64 -37.17 -36.47
C LYS A 209 -17.61 -38.09 -35.25
N ASN A 210 -16.56 -38.90 -35.11
CA ASN A 210 -16.35 -39.75 -33.93
C ASN A 210 -16.14 -38.90 -32.67
N ALA A 211 -15.33 -37.84 -32.73
CA ALA A 211 -15.12 -36.92 -31.61
C ALA A 211 -16.42 -36.22 -31.15
N GLN A 212 -17.30 -35.85 -32.09
CA GLN A 212 -18.61 -35.30 -31.76
C GLN A 212 -19.55 -36.33 -31.10
N ARG A 213 -19.59 -37.57 -31.59
CA ARG A 213 -20.38 -38.66 -30.98
C ARG A 213 -19.91 -38.96 -29.56
N LEU A 214 -18.59 -39.02 -29.36
CA LEU A 214 -17.96 -39.15 -28.05
C LEU A 214 -18.48 -38.05 -27.12
N THR A 215 -18.39 -36.79 -27.54
CA THR A 215 -18.81 -35.63 -26.73
C THR A 215 -20.25 -35.75 -26.24
N ARG A 216 -21.19 -36.08 -27.12
CA ARG A 216 -22.62 -36.24 -26.75
C ARG A 216 -22.84 -37.40 -25.78
N THR A 217 -22.19 -38.53 -26.04
CA THR A 217 -22.36 -39.74 -25.24
C THR A 217 -21.80 -39.55 -23.83
N GLU A 218 -20.58 -39.04 -23.72
CA GLU A 218 -19.92 -38.78 -22.43
C GLU A 218 -20.70 -37.79 -21.57
N THR A 219 -21.17 -36.69 -22.17
CA THR A 219 -21.90 -35.65 -21.42
C THR A 219 -23.27 -36.12 -20.96
N ASN A 220 -23.99 -36.91 -21.76
CA ASN A 220 -25.26 -37.53 -21.33
C ASN A 220 -25.07 -38.58 -20.23
N MET A 221 -24.09 -39.48 -20.38
CA MET A 221 -23.81 -40.51 -19.39
C MET A 221 -23.38 -39.89 -18.05
N ALA A 222 -22.59 -38.81 -18.08
CA ALA A 222 -22.16 -38.09 -16.88
C ALA A 222 -23.34 -37.52 -16.09
N TYR A 223 -24.30 -36.88 -16.77
CA TYR A 223 -25.48 -36.32 -16.14
C TYR A 223 -26.31 -37.41 -15.42
N ARG A 224 -26.56 -38.54 -16.09
CA ARG A 224 -27.36 -39.65 -15.51
C ARG A 224 -26.63 -40.35 -14.38
N THR A 225 -25.32 -40.54 -14.51
CA THR A 225 -24.49 -41.13 -13.45
C THR A 225 -24.56 -40.25 -12.19
N ALA A 226 -24.44 -38.93 -12.35
CA ALA A 226 -24.56 -37.99 -11.24
C ALA A 226 -25.93 -38.07 -10.55
N ASP A 227 -27.03 -38.12 -11.31
CA ASP A 227 -28.39 -38.30 -10.76
C ASP A 227 -28.48 -39.58 -9.93
N ILE A 228 -28.07 -40.73 -10.48
CA ILE A 228 -28.18 -42.04 -9.81
C ILE A 228 -27.32 -42.09 -8.55
N THR A 229 -26.06 -41.63 -8.60
CA THR A 229 -25.20 -41.61 -7.40
C THR A 229 -25.79 -40.73 -6.31
N ARG A 230 -26.41 -39.59 -6.66
CA ARG A 230 -27.09 -38.72 -5.68
C ARG A 230 -28.30 -39.43 -5.09
N TRP A 231 -29.09 -40.11 -5.92
CA TRP A 231 -30.30 -40.80 -5.48
C TRP A 231 -30.02 -41.99 -4.58
N GLN A 232 -28.93 -42.72 -4.81
CA GLN A 232 -28.49 -43.83 -3.95
C GLN A 232 -28.27 -43.40 -2.49
N GLN A 233 -27.85 -42.15 -2.28
CA GLN A 233 -27.58 -41.57 -0.96
C GLN A 233 -28.81 -40.90 -0.33
N MET A 234 -29.95 -40.85 -1.05
CA MET A 234 -31.18 -40.24 -0.57
C MET A 234 -32.11 -41.33 -0.06
N ASP A 235 -32.37 -41.31 1.24
CA ASP A 235 -33.12 -42.36 1.93
C ASP A 235 -34.62 -42.31 1.57
N PHE A 236 -35.13 -41.12 1.26
CA PHE A 236 -36.49 -40.88 0.75
C PHE A 236 -36.68 -41.25 -0.73
N ILE A 237 -35.65 -41.74 -1.42
CA ILE A 237 -35.78 -42.27 -2.79
C ILE A 237 -35.81 -43.79 -2.71
N ILE A 238 -36.89 -44.38 -3.23
CA ILE A 238 -37.15 -45.83 -3.18
C ILE A 238 -36.78 -46.54 -4.49
N GLY A 239 -36.52 -45.78 -5.56
CA GLY A 239 -36.13 -46.29 -6.88
C GLY A 239 -36.21 -45.18 -7.95
N TYR A 240 -36.10 -45.53 -9.22
CA TYR A 240 -36.34 -44.57 -10.33
C TYR A 240 -36.98 -45.22 -11.56
N GLU A 241 -37.63 -44.40 -12.39
CA GLU A 241 -38.29 -44.84 -13.62
C GLU A 241 -37.56 -44.30 -14.86
N VAL A 242 -37.22 -45.19 -15.81
CA VAL A 242 -36.61 -44.86 -17.11
C VAL A 242 -37.71 -44.62 -18.14
N LYS A 243 -37.69 -43.45 -18.81
CA LYS A 243 -38.68 -43.01 -19.82
C LYS A 243 -38.04 -42.60 -21.14
N LEU A 244 -38.76 -42.84 -22.23
CA LEU A 244 -38.36 -42.42 -23.57
C LEU A 244 -38.52 -40.91 -23.78
N SER A 245 -37.64 -40.32 -24.59
CA SER A 245 -37.73 -38.92 -25.00
C SER A 245 -38.57 -38.76 -26.26
N ASN A 246 -39.27 -37.63 -26.40
CA ASN A 246 -40.03 -37.30 -27.62
C ASN A 246 -39.15 -37.16 -28.88
N ASN A 247 -37.81 -37.15 -28.74
CA ASN A 247 -36.85 -37.08 -29.85
C ASN A 247 -36.23 -38.46 -30.15
N HIS A 248 -36.87 -39.55 -29.74
CA HIS A 248 -36.49 -40.90 -30.12
C HIS A 248 -37.00 -41.17 -31.56
N PRO A 249 -36.11 -41.37 -32.55
CA PRO A 249 -36.47 -41.28 -33.96
C PRO A 249 -37.00 -42.59 -34.56
N GLU A 250 -36.60 -43.75 -34.03
CA GLU A 250 -36.87 -45.09 -34.55
C GLU A 250 -36.88 -46.08 -33.38
N TYR A 251 -37.79 -47.07 -33.39
CA TYR A 251 -37.90 -48.10 -32.35
C TYR A 251 -36.57 -48.84 -32.12
N ASP A 252 -36.12 -48.92 -30.86
CA ASP A 252 -34.89 -49.61 -30.48
C ASP A 252 -34.96 -50.20 -29.05
N ILE A 253 -33.82 -50.67 -28.53
CA ILE A 253 -33.69 -51.25 -27.18
C ILE A 253 -34.23 -50.34 -26.06
N CYS A 254 -34.32 -49.02 -26.27
CA CYS A 254 -34.90 -48.11 -25.29
C CYS A 254 -36.39 -48.36 -25.05
N ASP A 255 -37.12 -48.81 -26.07
CA ASP A 255 -38.55 -49.11 -25.98
C ASP A 255 -38.80 -50.34 -25.12
N GLU A 256 -37.98 -51.38 -25.29
CA GLU A 256 -38.09 -52.67 -24.59
C GLU A 256 -37.68 -52.57 -23.11
N LEU A 257 -36.68 -51.75 -22.78
CA LEU A 257 -36.09 -51.66 -21.44
C LEU A 257 -36.63 -50.52 -20.57
N ALA A 258 -37.68 -49.82 -20.99
CA ALA A 258 -38.29 -48.77 -20.18
C ALA A 258 -39.07 -49.36 -18.98
N GLY A 259 -38.99 -48.73 -17.81
CA GLY A 259 -39.66 -49.25 -16.60
C GLY A 259 -39.11 -48.70 -15.29
N LYS A 260 -39.55 -49.28 -14.16
CA LYS A 260 -39.07 -48.94 -12.81
C LYS A 260 -37.90 -49.84 -12.44
N TYR A 261 -36.85 -49.25 -11.87
CA TYR A 261 -35.62 -49.93 -11.49
C TYR A 261 -35.29 -49.67 -10.02
N LYS A 262 -34.67 -50.66 -9.37
CA LYS A 262 -34.04 -50.52 -8.06
C LYS A 262 -33.06 -49.35 -8.05
N LYS A 263 -32.98 -48.67 -6.90
CA LYS A 263 -32.09 -47.53 -6.66
C LYS A 263 -30.60 -47.81 -6.96
N ASP A 264 -30.17 -49.06 -6.75
CA ASP A 264 -28.78 -49.48 -6.97
C ASP A 264 -28.46 -49.83 -8.44
N PHE A 265 -29.47 -49.91 -9.31
CA PHE A 265 -29.25 -50.13 -10.74
C PHE A 265 -28.60 -48.88 -11.37
N VAL A 266 -27.57 -49.08 -12.18
CA VAL A 266 -26.80 -48.01 -12.82
C VAL A 266 -27.20 -47.87 -14.29
N PHE A 267 -28.07 -46.90 -14.58
CA PHE A 267 -28.51 -46.54 -15.94
C PHE A 267 -27.78 -45.30 -16.50
N LYS A 268 -26.79 -45.52 -17.38
CA LYS A 268 -26.09 -44.43 -18.09
C LYS A 268 -26.71 -44.13 -19.47
N GLY A 269 -27.65 -44.95 -19.91
CA GLY A 269 -28.21 -45.05 -21.26
C GLY A 269 -28.28 -46.52 -21.68
N TRP A 270 -28.83 -46.82 -22.86
CA TRP A 270 -28.73 -48.19 -23.42
C TRP A 270 -27.72 -48.28 -24.57
N HIS A 271 -27.50 -47.19 -25.30
CA HIS A 271 -26.57 -47.10 -26.43
C HIS A 271 -25.94 -45.69 -26.55
N PRO A 272 -24.88 -45.52 -27.36
CA PRO A 272 -24.32 -44.19 -27.64
C PRO A 272 -25.38 -43.24 -28.25
N ASN A 273 -25.31 -41.95 -27.91
CA ASN A 273 -26.34 -40.93 -28.20
C ASN A 273 -27.76 -41.22 -27.65
N CYS A 274 -27.92 -42.13 -26.68
CA CYS A 274 -29.23 -42.40 -26.05
C CYS A 274 -29.86 -41.13 -25.46
N ARG A 275 -31.15 -40.91 -25.75
CA ARG A 275 -31.90 -39.70 -25.38
C ARG A 275 -32.91 -39.87 -24.23
N CYS A 276 -33.06 -41.09 -23.68
CA CYS A 276 -33.98 -41.39 -22.58
C CYS A 276 -33.69 -40.56 -21.32
N TYR A 277 -34.66 -40.44 -20.44
CA TYR A 277 -34.53 -39.71 -19.17
C TYR A 277 -35.01 -40.54 -17.99
N ILE A 278 -34.58 -40.18 -16.79
CA ILE A 278 -34.94 -40.85 -15.54
C ILE A 278 -35.73 -39.93 -14.62
N VAL A 279 -36.61 -40.53 -13.80
CA VAL A 279 -37.45 -39.84 -12.83
C VAL A 279 -37.32 -40.54 -11.47
N PRO A 280 -36.93 -39.84 -10.38
CA PRO A 280 -36.83 -40.47 -9.07
C PRO A 280 -38.23 -40.80 -8.52
N ILE A 281 -38.35 -41.93 -7.83
CA ILE A 281 -39.56 -42.34 -7.12
C ILE A 281 -39.31 -42.08 -5.62
N LEU A 282 -40.14 -41.25 -5.00
CA LEU A 282 -40.01 -40.86 -3.59
C LEU A 282 -40.83 -41.80 -2.69
N CYS A 283 -40.47 -41.88 -1.41
CA CYS A 283 -41.32 -42.46 -0.36
C CYS A 283 -42.62 -41.64 -0.19
N THR A 284 -43.53 -42.12 0.66
CA THR A 284 -44.79 -41.41 0.94
C THR A 284 -44.56 -40.12 1.72
N GLU A 285 -45.55 -39.22 1.75
CA GLU A 285 -45.43 -37.94 2.48
C GLU A 285 -45.28 -38.14 4.00
N ASP A 286 -46.00 -39.11 4.59
CA ASP A 286 -45.93 -39.44 6.02
C ASP A 286 -44.52 -39.95 6.41
N GLU A 287 -43.93 -40.83 5.60
CA GLU A 287 -42.56 -41.33 5.81
C GLU A 287 -41.51 -40.24 5.65
N LEU A 288 -41.77 -39.27 4.76
CA LEU A 288 -40.88 -38.14 4.56
C LEU A 288 -40.91 -37.18 5.76
N GLU A 289 -42.08 -36.98 6.39
CA GLU A 289 -42.21 -36.22 7.64
C GLU A 289 -41.46 -36.94 8.77
N GLN A 290 -41.65 -38.26 8.91
CA GLN A 290 -40.91 -39.08 9.87
C GLN A 290 -39.40 -38.97 9.67
N LEU A 291 -38.91 -39.13 8.44
CA LEU A 291 -37.49 -38.98 8.12
C LEU A 291 -36.98 -37.58 8.46
N THR A 292 -37.77 -36.54 8.22
CA THR A 292 -37.41 -35.16 8.55
C THR A 292 -37.20 -34.99 10.06
N GLU A 293 -38.10 -35.51 10.89
CA GLU A 293 -37.92 -35.49 12.34
C GLU A 293 -36.68 -36.25 12.80
N MET A 294 -36.44 -37.44 12.23
CA MET A 294 -35.28 -38.27 12.57
C MET A 294 -33.97 -37.58 12.21
N ILE A 295 -33.91 -36.91 11.05
CA ILE A 295 -32.73 -36.12 10.63
C ILE A 295 -32.46 -34.99 11.62
N LEU A 296 -33.49 -34.27 12.08
CA LEU A 296 -33.32 -33.16 13.04
C LEU A 296 -32.90 -33.64 14.45
N ARG A 297 -33.12 -34.92 14.77
CA ARG A 297 -32.67 -35.55 16.03
C ARG A 297 -31.33 -36.28 15.90
N GLY A 298 -30.82 -36.46 14.68
CA GLY A 298 -29.60 -37.24 14.40
C GLY A 298 -29.78 -38.75 14.53
N GLU A 299 -30.99 -39.26 14.29
CA GLU A 299 -31.37 -40.66 14.45
C GLU A 299 -31.73 -41.35 13.12
N GLU A 300 -31.44 -40.71 11.98
CA GLU A 300 -31.94 -41.12 10.66
C GLU A 300 -31.36 -42.44 10.12
N SER A 301 -30.29 -42.98 10.72
CA SER A 301 -29.66 -44.24 10.29
C SER A 301 -30.55 -45.47 10.43
N SER A 302 -31.65 -45.39 11.19
CA SER A 302 -32.62 -46.47 11.37
C SER A 302 -33.86 -46.34 10.47
N PHE A 303 -33.96 -45.28 9.66
CA PHE A 303 -35.08 -45.09 8.75
C PHE A 303 -35.01 -46.05 7.56
N VAL A 304 -36.10 -46.79 7.33
CA VAL A 304 -36.28 -47.67 6.17
C VAL A 304 -37.69 -47.42 5.61
N PRO A 305 -37.82 -46.87 4.39
CA PRO A 305 -39.13 -46.64 3.79
C PRO A 305 -39.78 -47.97 3.34
N ALA A 306 -41.11 -48.00 3.31
CA ALA A 306 -41.88 -49.06 2.70
C ALA A 306 -41.79 -48.99 1.15
N ASP A 307 -42.26 -50.05 0.49
CA ASP A 307 -42.40 -50.15 -0.98
C ASP A 307 -41.11 -49.87 -1.78
N ILE A 308 -39.93 -50.19 -1.23
CA ILE A 308 -38.65 -50.11 -1.94
C ILE A 308 -38.73 -50.94 -3.22
N VAL A 309 -38.30 -50.37 -4.36
CA VAL A 309 -38.21 -51.13 -5.61
C VAL A 309 -37.05 -52.12 -5.48
N GLU A 310 -37.37 -53.41 -5.33
CA GLU A 310 -36.38 -54.44 -5.00
C GLU A 310 -35.62 -55.00 -6.22
N ASP A 311 -36.18 -54.92 -7.43
CA ASP A 311 -35.63 -55.54 -8.64
C ASP A 311 -35.80 -54.68 -9.93
N VAL A 312 -35.33 -55.20 -11.06
CA VAL A 312 -35.46 -54.65 -12.42
C VAL A 312 -36.83 -54.99 -13.04
N PRO A 313 -37.32 -54.27 -14.07
CA PRO A 313 -38.64 -54.54 -14.65
C PRO A 313 -38.62 -55.84 -15.47
N GLU A 314 -39.78 -56.50 -15.60
CA GLU A 314 -39.93 -57.79 -16.29
C GLU A 314 -39.33 -57.79 -17.71
N GLY A 315 -39.59 -56.74 -18.50
CA GLY A 315 -39.03 -56.58 -19.85
C GLY A 315 -37.50 -56.56 -19.89
N PHE A 316 -36.82 -56.12 -18.82
CA PHE A 316 -35.36 -56.22 -18.72
C PHE A 316 -34.91 -57.68 -18.58
N ASN A 317 -35.57 -58.44 -17.70
CA ASN A 317 -35.25 -59.86 -17.50
C ASN A 317 -35.51 -60.68 -18.78
N GLU A 318 -36.62 -60.43 -19.47
CA GLU A 318 -36.93 -61.07 -20.77
C GLU A 318 -35.89 -60.74 -21.85
N TRP A 319 -35.43 -59.48 -21.90
CA TRP A 319 -34.39 -59.06 -22.81
C TRP A 319 -33.06 -59.79 -22.54
N ILE A 320 -32.66 -59.92 -21.27
CA ILE A 320 -31.45 -60.65 -20.87
C ILE A 320 -31.54 -62.11 -21.33
N VAL A 321 -32.66 -62.78 -21.07
CA VAL A 321 -32.88 -64.18 -21.45
C VAL A 321 -32.77 -64.35 -22.96
N SER A 322 -33.49 -63.53 -23.75
CA SER A 322 -33.50 -63.60 -25.21
C SER A 322 -32.16 -63.26 -25.87
N HIS A 323 -31.26 -62.57 -25.17
CA HIS A 323 -29.95 -62.14 -25.70
C HIS A 323 -28.74 -62.82 -25.04
N THR A 324 -28.95 -63.84 -24.23
CA THR A 324 -27.89 -64.54 -23.44
C THR A 324 -26.67 -64.94 -24.29
N GLU A 325 -26.88 -65.59 -25.44
CA GLU A 325 -25.75 -66.02 -26.30
C GLU A 325 -24.94 -64.84 -26.85
N GLN A 326 -25.61 -63.71 -27.14
CA GLN A 326 -24.96 -62.51 -27.67
C GLN A 326 -24.15 -61.83 -26.57
N ILE A 327 -24.67 -61.81 -25.34
CA ILE A 327 -23.99 -61.29 -24.15
C ILE A 327 -22.71 -62.10 -23.87
N GLU A 328 -22.77 -63.44 -23.90
CA GLU A 328 -21.58 -64.28 -23.68
C GLU A 328 -20.53 -64.09 -24.78
N LYS A 329 -20.93 -63.99 -26.05
CA LYS A 329 -20.00 -63.64 -27.14
C LYS A 329 -19.38 -62.27 -26.93
N ALA A 330 -20.16 -61.27 -26.52
CA ALA A 330 -19.67 -59.93 -26.24
C ALA A 330 -18.70 -59.92 -25.05
N LYS A 331 -18.90 -60.79 -24.05
CA LYS A 331 -17.99 -60.95 -22.91
C LYS A 331 -16.64 -61.49 -23.32
N ILE A 332 -16.61 -62.57 -24.12
CA ILE A 332 -15.38 -63.15 -24.67
C ILE A 332 -14.62 -62.12 -25.51
N ASN A 333 -15.34 -61.33 -26.30
CA ASN A 333 -14.74 -60.31 -27.17
C ASN A 333 -14.46 -58.98 -26.46
N ASN A 334 -14.72 -58.87 -25.16
CA ASN A 334 -14.58 -57.65 -24.35
C ASN A 334 -15.44 -56.45 -24.82
N THR A 335 -16.53 -56.70 -25.56
CA THR A 335 -17.46 -55.70 -26.12
C THR A 335 -18.81 -55.66 -25.39
N LEU A 336 -18.87 -56.11 -24.13
CA LEU A 336 -20.12 -56.10 -23.35
C LEU A 336 -20.73 -54.67 -23.24
N PRO A 337 -22.07 -54.53 -23.33
CA PRO A 337 -22.75 -53.26 -23.08
C PRO A 337 -22.49 -52.76 -21.67
N TYR A 338 -22.35 -51.43 -21.51
CA TYR A 338 -22.00 -50.83 -20.23
C TYR A 338 -23.04 -51.11 -19.13
N PHE A 339 -24.35 -51.18 -19.46
CA PHE A 339 -25.38 -51.51 -18.47
C PHE A 339 -25.33 -52.96 -17.96
N ILE A 340 -24.66 -53.88 -18.65
CA ILE A 340 -24.37 -55.23 -18.14
C ILE A 340 -23.10 -55.22 -17.29
N LYS A 341 -22.03 -54.58 -17.80
CA LYS A 341 -20.75 -54.42 -17.08
C LYS A 341 -20.92 -53.74 -15.72
N ASP A 342 -21.78 -52.72 -15.66
CA ASP A 342 -21.96 -51.89 -14.48
C ASP A 342 -22.87 -52.54 -13.41
N ASN A 343 -23.75 -53.48 -13.78
CA ASN A 343 -24.77 -54.01 -12.88
C ASN A 343 -24.56 -55.47 -12.44
N TYR A 344 -23.83 -56.29 -13.21
CA TYR A 344 -23.58 -57.70 -12.88
C TYR A 344 -22.15 -57.93 -12.36
N LYS A 345 -21.96 -58.92 -11.47
CA LYS A 345 -20.64 -59.24 -10.90
C LYS A 345 -19.64 -59.57 -12.00
N ASN A 346 -18.63 -58.70 -12.17
CA ASN A 346 -17.64 -58.79 -13.25
C ASN A 346 -18.25 -58.85 -14.67
N GLY A 347 -19.44 -58.24 -14.86
CA GLY A 347 -20.19 -58.32 -16.13
C GLY A 347 -20.69 -59.71 -16.49
N ASP A 348 -20.80 -60.61 -15.50
CA ASP A 348 -21.24 -61.99 -15.68
C ASP A 348 -22.67 -62.18 -15.17
N ILE A 349 -23.62 -62.31 -16.10
CA ILE A 349 -25.04 -62.44 -15.77
C ILE A 349 -25.33 -63.70 -14.93
N SER A 350 -24.50 -64.74 -15.05
CA SER A 350 -24.66 -65.98 -14.28
C SER A 350 -24.28 -65.85 -12.79
N LYS A 351 -23.48 -64.82 -12.44
CA LYS A 351 -23.03 -64.55 -11.07
C LYS A 351 -23.98 -63.63 -10.31
N GLY A 352 -25.11 -63.28 -10.92
CA GLY A 352 -26.10 -62.36 -10.38
C GLY A 352 -25.60 -60.91 -10.34
N PHE A 353 -26.47 -60.05 -9.85
CA PHE A 353 -26.17 -58.63 -9.72
C PHE A 353 -25.02 -58.37 -8.75
N ALA A 354 -24.24 -57.33 -9.03
CA ALA A 354 -23.09 -56.92 -8.22
C ALA A 354 -23.44 -56.60 -6.76
N TRP A 355 -24.68 -56.23 -6.49
CA TRP A 355 -25.19 -55.78 -5.20
C TRP A 355 -25.76 -56.90 -4.31
N ALA A 356 -25.58 -58.19 -4.65
CA ALA A 356 -26.27 -59.31 -3.99
C ALA A 356 -25.52 -60.03 -2.82
N GLU A 357 -24.27 -59.70 -2.45
CA GLU A 357 -23.43 -60.56 -1.55
C GLU A 357 -22.75 -59.89 -0.33
N ASN A 358 -23.13 -58.68 0.07
CA ASN A 358 -22.48 -57.91 1.15
C ASN A 358 -22.65 -58.48 2.60
N ASP A 359 -22.95 -59.77 2.79
CA ASP A 359 -23.34 -60.33 4.10
C ASP A 359 -22.36 -61.31 4.81
N LYS A 360 -21.27 -61.88 4.22
CA LYS A 360 -20.44 -62.94 4.91
C LYS A 360 -18.98 -63.19 4.39
N ASN A 361 -17.86 -62.99 5.15
CA ASN A 361 -16.67 -63.91 5.20
C ASN A 361 -15.39 -63.52 6.04
N ILE A 362 -14.85 -64.48 6.82
CA ILE A 362 -13.53 -64.48 7.54
C ILE A 362 -12.53 -65.52 6.95
N SER A 363 -12.92 -66.35 5.99
CA SER A 363 -12.19 -67.57 5.60
C SER A 363 -10.96 -67.38 4.68
N GLY A 364 -10.65 -66.16 4.24
CA GLY A 364 -9.60 -65.90 3.23
C GLY A 364 -8.15 -65.99 3.73
N LEU A 365 -7.91 -65.81 5.03
CA LEU A 365 -6.56 -65.64 5.59
C LEU A 365 -5.73 -66.93 5.68
N GLN A 366 -6.35 -68.12 5.74
CA GLN A 366 -5.62 -69.38 5.95
C GLN A 366 -4.93 -69.93 4.68
N ASN A 367 -5.34 -69.49 3.49
CA ASN A 367 -4.76 -69.99 2.23
C ASN A 367 -3.43 -69.31 1.85
N PHE A 368 -3.09 -68.19 2.47
CA PHE A 368 -1.91 -67.38 2.13
C PHE A 368 -0.58 -67.97 2.63
N ASN A 369 -0.56 -68.61 3.80
CA ASN A 369 0.66 -69.15 4.41
C ASN A 369 1.25 -70.37 3.67
N LYS A 370 0.49 -71.03 2.80
CA LYS A 370 0.93 -72.22 2.07
C LYS A 370 1.78 -71.89 0.84
N LEU A 371 1.76 -70.64 0.37
CA LEU A 371 2.49 -70.22 -0.83
C LEU A 371 3.97 -69.90 -0.57
N LEU A 372 4.35 -69.45 0.63
CA LEU A 372 5.65 -68.81 0.89
C LEU A 372 6.90 -69.73 0.98
N SER A 373 6.80 -71.04 0.72
CA SER A 373 7.87 -72.01 1.03
C SER A 373 8.61 -72.67 -0.17
N LYS A 374 8.72 -72.03 -1.35
CA LYS A 374 9.56 -72.54 -2.47
C LYS A 374 10.64 -71.54 -2.91
N HIS A 375 11.90 -72.00 -2.97
CA HIS A 375 13.13 -71.24 -3.34
C HIS A 375 13.37 -71.07 -4.86
N GLU A 376 12.53 -71.65 -5.70
CA GLU A 376 12.39 -71.26 -7.10
C GLU A 376 11.07 -70.51 -7.24
N ILE A 377 11.14 -69.23 -7.58
CA ILE A 377 9.95 -68.41 -7.83
C ILE A 377 9.59 -68.57 -9.30
N ASP A 378 8.64 -69.48 -9.55
CA ASP A 378 7.87 -69.48 -10.79
C ASP A 378 7.01 -68.21 -10.80
N VAL A 379 7.54 -67.15 -11.41
CA VAL A 379 6.98 -65.79 -11.37
C VAL A 379 5.61 -65.70 -12.03
N ASP A 380 5.20 -66.69 -12.82
CA ASP A 380 3.85 -66.78 -13.37
C ASP A 380 2.82 -67.24 -12.32
N LYS A 381 3.26 -67.69 -11.13
CA LYS A 381 2.40 -68.12 -10.00
C LYS A 381 2.36 -67.15 -8.82
N PHE A 382 3.20 -66.11 -8.78
CA PHE A 382 3.28 -65.17 -7.66
C PHE A 382 2.88 -63.77 -8.08
N THR A 383 1.67 -63.34 -7.70
CA THR A 383 1.12 -62.06 -8.15
C THR A 383 0.91 -61.03 -7.06
N ASN A 384 1.19 -61.32 -5.77
CA ASN A 384 1.04 -60.32 -4.71
C ASN A 384 1.88 -60.62 -3.45
N MET A 385 2.68 -59.66 -2.97
CA MET A 385 3.36 -59.74 -1.66
C MET A 385 2.51 -59.25 -0.50
N GLN A 386 1.40 -58.58 -0.78
CA GLN A 386 0.53 -58.11 0.28
C GLN A 386 -0.18 -59.26 0.98
N SER A 387 -0.26 -59.12 2.31
CA SER A 387 -0.95 -60.05 3.20
C SER A 387 -2.46 -59.84 3.28
N PHE A 388 -3.00 -58.81 2.62
CA PHE A 388 -4.40 -58.41 2.72
C PHE A 388 -5.11 -58.42 1.35
N THR A 389 -6.41 -58.72 1.35
CA THR A 389 -7.25 -58.88 0.14
C THR A 389 -7.44 -57.54 -0.59
N ASN A 390 -7.84 -57.56 -1.86
CA ASN A 390 -8.20 -56.33 -2.60
C ASN A 390 -9.31 -55.51 -1.92
N GLU A 391 -10.15 -56.20 -1.14
CA GLU A 391 -11.20 -55.63 -0.29
C GLU A 391 -10.57 -54.90 0.90
N LEU A 392 -9.71 -55.57 1.68
CA LEU A 392 -8.93 -54.94 2.75
C LEU A 392 -8.02 -53.79 2.26
N TRP A 393 -7.52 -53.83 1.03
CA TRP A 393 -6.77 -52.72 0.39
C TRP A 393 -7.66 -51.51 0.09
N ARG A 394 -8.91 -51.73 -0.31
CA ARG A 394 -9.88 -50.65 -0.57
C ARG A 394 -10.51 -50.11 0.72
N GLU A 395 -10.64 -50.95 1.73
CA GLU A 395 -11.15 -50.61 3.07
C GLU A 395 -10.07 -50.05 4.01
N SER A 396 -8.79 -50.22 3.68
CA SER A 396 -7.69 -49.61 4.41
C SER A 396 -7.82 -48.10 4.33
N SER A 397 -7.85 -47.45 5.48
CA SER A 397 -8.22 -46.04 5.60
C SER A 397 -7.26 -45.08 4.89
N ASN A 398 -6.09 -45.55 4.45
CA ASN A 398 -5.04 -44.77 3.81
C ASN A 398 -5.00 -44.89 2.27
N ASN A 399 -6.00 -45.53 1.65
CA ASN A 399 -6.16 -45.64 0.20
C ASN A 399 -6.92 -44.45 -0.40
N VAL A 400 -6.31 -43.81 -1.39
CA VAL A 400 -6.87 -42.63 -2.10
C VAL A 400 -7.07 -42.90 -3.57
N TYR A 401 -7.01 -44.15 -4.00
CA TYR A 401 -7.22 -44.48 -5.39
C TYR A 401 -8.62 -44.04 -5.84
N ASN A 402 -8.67 -42.96 -6.65
CA ASN A 402 -9.86 -42.21 -7.05
C ASN A 402 -10.52 -41.30 -6.00
N ASP A 403 -9.95 -41.19 -4.80
CA ASP A 403 -10.34 -40.17 -3.84
C ASP A 403 -10.05 -38.80 -4.45
N LYS A 404 -11.13 -38.06 -4.73
CA LYS A 404 -11.06 -36.72 -5.32
C LYS A 404 -10.63 -35.66 -4.32
N GLU A 405 -10.72 -35.97 -3.03
CA GLU A 405 -10.32 -35.06 -1.97
C GLU A 405 -8.80 -34.91 -1.90
N PHE A 406 -8.05 -35.80 -2.57
CA PHE A 406 -6.59 -35.77 -2.68
C PHE A 406 -6.14 -35.53 -4.12
N THR A 407 -5.34 -34.48 -4.29
CA THR A 407 -4.67 -34.17 -5.56
C THR A 407 -3.25 -34.72 -5.66
N LEU A 408 -2.70 -35.29 -4.59
CA LEU A 408 -1.45 -36.05 -4.64
C LEU A 408 -1.57 -37.24 -5.59
N SER A 409 -0.56 -37.39 -6.44
CA SER A 409 -0.75 -37.90 -7.79
C SER A 409 -1.29 -39.33 -7.88
N ASN A 410 -2.40 -39.47 -8.61
CA ASN A 410 -2.83 -40.69 -9.29
C ASN A 410 -2.01 -40.95 -10.58
N ALA A 411 -1.15 -40.01 -10.99
CA ALA A 411 -0.20 -40.17 -12.09
C ALA A 411 1.19 -40.44 -11.51
N VAL A 412 1.48 -41.72 -11.30
CA VAL A 412 2.76 -42.16 -10.78
C VAL A 412 3.86 -41.81 -11.80
N PRO A 413 4.92 -41.07 -11.43
CA PRO A 413 5.98 -40.72 -12.37
C PRO A 413 6.63 -41.96 -12.96
N LYS A 414 7.19 -41.83 -14.16
CA LYS A 414 7.92 -42.93 -14.80
C LYS A 414 9.08 -43.46 -13.94
N ASN A 415 9.78 -42.59 -13.22
CA ASN A 415 10.86 -42.96 -12.28
C ASN A 415 10.34 -43.34 -10.88
N LYS A 416 9.01 -43.29 -10.66
CA LYS A 416 8.35 -43.56 -9.38
C LYS A 416 8.78 -42.63 -8.23
N VAL A 417 9.30 -41.42 -8.50
CA VAL A 417 9.70 -40.44 -7.47
C VAL A 417 9.07 -39.05 -7.71
N GLN A 418 8.49 -38.44 -6.68
CA GLN A 418 7.92 -37.09 -6.68
C GLN A 418 8.46 -36.22 -5.54
N PHE A 419 8.24 -34.90 -5.65
CA PHE A 419 8.52 -33.92 -4.59
C PHE A 419 9.96 -33.91 -4.07
N GLU A 420 10.93 -34.26 -4.92
CA GLU A 420 12.35 -34.21 -4.55
C GLU A 420 12.80 -32.79 -4.18
N GLN A 421 12.26 -31.77 -4.85
CA GLN A 421 12.55 -30.37 -4.52
C GLN A 421 12.00 -29.98 -3.14
N ALA A 422 10.90 -30.61 -2.69
CA ALA A 422 10.35 -30.36 -1.36
C ALA A 422 11.33 -30.80 -0.27
N ALA A 423 12.18 -31.80 -0.53
CA ALA A 423 13.23 -32.23 0.39
C ALA A 423 14.29 -31.14 0.64
N LYS A 424 14.50 -30.24 -0.32
CA LYS A 424 15.45 -29.12 -0.19
C LYS A 424 15.00 -28.08 0.84
N LEU A 425 13.71 -28.04 1.20
CA LEU A 425 13.21 -27.19 2.28
C LEU A 425 13.66 -27.67 3.67
N SER A 426 14.28 -28.85 3.78
CA SER A 426 15.01 -29.27 4.98
C SER A 426 16.36 -28.56 5.14
N ASP A 427 16.87 -27.92 4.07
CA ASP A 427 18.08 -27.11 4.12
C ASP A 427 17.77 -25.74 4.73
N LYS A 428 18.43 -25.44 5.86
CA LYS A 428 18.25 -24.18 6.59
C LYS A 428 18.59 -22.96 5.75
N LYS A 429 19.53 -23.06 4.81
CA LYS A 429 19.96 -21.94 3.97
C LYS A 429 18.86 -21.56 2.96
N ILE A 430 18.30 -22.57 2.28
CA ILE A 430 17.20 -22.38 1.31
C ILE A 430 15.96 -21.81 2.01
N LEU A 431 15.67 -22.29 3.22
CA LEU A 431 14.55 -21.78 4.02
C LEU A 431 14.71 -20.28 4.34
N GLN A 432 15.92 -19.86 4.74
CA GLN A 432 16.17 -18.46 5.07
C GLN A 432 16.02 -17.55 3.83
N GLU A 433 16.55 -17.96 2.68
CA GLU A 433 16.41 -17.22 1.42
C GLU A 433 14.93 -16.99 1.05
N LEU A 434 14.09 -18.02 1.19
CA LEU A 434 12.64 -17.91 0.95
C LEU A 434 11.93 -16.95 1.89
N LEU A 435 12.33 -16.93 3.17
CA LEU A 435 11.76 -16.02 4.16
C LEU A 435 12.20 -14.57 3.89
N ASP A 436 13.44 -14.36 3.43
CA ASP A 436 13.98 -13.05 3.09
C ASP A 436 13.28 -12.47 1.85
N ASP A 437 13.08 -13.26 0.79
CA ASP A 437 12.33 -12.84 -0.42
C ASP A 437 10.88 -12.42 -0.07
N ALA A 438 10.23 -13.18 0.82
CA ALA A 438 8.87 -12.91 1.26
C ALA A 438 8.72 -11.55 1.96
N LEU A 439 9.79 -11.00 2.55
CA LEU A 439 9.78 -9.65 3.15
C LEU A 439 9.64 -8.53 2.11
N TYR A 440 9.92 -8.82 0.84
CA TYR A 440 9.79 -7.92 -0.30
C TYR A 440 8.56 -8.26 -1.18
N GLY A 441 7.71 -9.19 -0.73
CA GLY A 441 6.45 -9.55 -1.39
C GLY A 441 6.56 -10.68 -2.39
N ASP A 442 7.74 -11.29 -2.54
CA ASP A 442 7.95 -12.40 -3.48
C ASP A 442 7.61 -13.75 -2.82
N ASP A 443 6.67 -14.48 -3.40
CA ASP A 443 6.51 -15.90 -3.09
C ASP A 443 7.42 -16.68 -4.03
N ASN A 444 8.56 -17.17 -3.56
CA ASN A 444 9.41 -18.13 -4.30
C ASN A 444 9.24 -19.57 -3.78
N SER A 445 8.42 -19.78 -2.75
CA SER A 445 8.21 -21.09 -2.14
C SER A 445 7.49 -22.07 -3.09
N TRP A 446 6.72 -21.55 -4.06
CA TRP A 446 6.09 -22.35 -5.11
C TRP A 446 7.09 -23.10 -6.00
N MET A 447 8.35 -22.65 -6.08
CA MET A 447 9.40 -23.34 -6.85
C MET A 447 9.78 -24.70 -6.25
N PHE A 448 9.52 -24.90 -4.96
CA PHE A 448 9.87 -26.12 -4.22
C PHE A 448 8.64 -26.97 -3.94
N LEU A 449 7.53 -26.34 -3.55
CA LEU A 449 6.29 -27.05 -3.26
C LEU A 449 5.06 -26.12 -3.39
N ASN A 450 4.10 -26.53 -4.21
CA ASN A 450 2.83 -25.82 -4.35
C ASN A 450 1.96 -26.01 -3.08
N ASP A 451 1.19 -24.98 -2.71
CA ASP A 451 0.23 -24.98 -1.61
C ASP A 451 -0.81 -26.10 -1.70
N ASP A 452 -1.39 -26.32 -2.89
CA ASP A 452 -2.39 -27.37 -3.08
C ASP A 452 -1.79 -28.74 -2.74
N ILE A 453 -0.58 -28.99 -3.25
CA ILE A 453 0.16 -30.24 -3.02
C ILE A 453 0.57 -30.38 -1.54
N LEU A 454 1.00 -29.28 -0.90
CA LEU A 454 1.37 -29.29 0.50
C LEU A 454 0.17 -29.58 1.40
N GLU A 455 -1.00 -29.01 1.09
CA GLU A 455 -2.25 -29.30 1.80
C GLU A 455 -2.57 -30.79 1.72
N GLU A 456 -2.43 -31.40 0.54
CA GLU A 456 -2.63 -32.84 0.39
C GLU A 456 -1.60 -33.67 1.16
N LEU A 457 -0.31 -33.30 1.10
CA LEU A 457 0.74 -34.02 1.84
C LEU A 457 0.42 -33.94 3.33
N GLN A 458 -0.01 -32.78 3.81
CA GLN A 458 -0.37 -32.56 5.20
C GLN A 458 -1.59 -33.38 5.61
N LYS A 459 -2.62 -33.49 4.75
CA LYS A 459 -3.75 -34.38 5.00
C LYS A 459 -3.29 -35.83 5.17
N VAL A 460 -2.35 -36.32 4.33
CA VAL A 460 -1.75 -37.66 4.48
C VAL A 460 -0.94 -37.78 5.79
N ALA A 461 -0.18 -36.75 6.14
CA ALA A 461 0.65 -36.72 7.34
C ALA A 461 -0.14 -36.56 8.66
N THR A 462 -1.41 -36.15 8.62
CA THR A 462 -2.18 -35.78 9.83
C THR A 462 -3.50 -36.53 10.00
N GLN A 463 -4.29 -36.76 8.95
CA GLN A 463 -5.63 -37.32 9.11
C GLN A 463 -5.54 -38.77 9.57
N LYS A 464 -6.40 -39.15 10.53
CA LYS A 464 -6.41 -40.50 11.12
C LYS A 464 -6.61 -41.59 10.06
N ARG A 465 -7.32 -41.28 8.96
CA ARG A 465 -7.53 -42.21 7.86
C ARG A 465 -6.20 -42.71 7.26
N PHE A 466 -5.18 -41.86 7.19
CA PHE A 466 -3.88 -42.26 6.63
C PHE A 466 -2.96 -43.06 7.55
N LEU A 467 -3.35 -43.32 8.81
CA LEU A 467 -2.66 -44.34 9.60
C LEU A 467 -3.04 -45.71 9.06
N SER A 468 -2.04 -46.49 8.67
CA SER A 468 -2.26 -47.88 8.29
C SER A 468 -2.90 -48.68 9.43
N SER A 469 -3.96 -49.42 9.11
CA SER A 469 -4.70 -50.26 10.05
C SER A 469 -4.04 -51.64 10.24
N ASN A 470 -3.14 -52.02 9.35
CA ASN A 470 -2.45 -53.30 9.28
C ASN A 470 -0.97 -53.12 8.91
N ASP A 471 -0.13 -54.10 9.27
CA ASP A 471 1.22 -54.21 8.72
C ASP A 471 1.15 -54.47 7.21
N ALA A 472 1.99 -53.81 6.44
CA ALA A 472 2.01 -53.92 4.98
C ALA A 472 3.41 -54.25 4.46
N LYS A 473 3.44 -54.99 3.33
CA LYS A 473 4.67 -55.33 2.63
C LYS A 473 4.61 -54.84 1.19
N PHE A 474 5.68 -54.18 0.76
CA PHE A 474 5.82 -53.64 -0.57
C PHE A 474 7.19 -53.96 -1.15
N VAL A 475 7.34 -53.83 -2.45
CA VAL A 475 8.57 -54.08 -3.20
C VAL A 475 8.75 -53.03 -4.28
N PHE A 476 9.99 -52.69 -4.56
CA PHE A 476 10.38 -51.85 -5.69
C PHE A 476 11.80 -52.20 -6.14
N GLY A 477 12.15 -51.81 -7.37
CA GLY A 477 13.53 -51.94 -7.87
C GLY A 477 14.25 -50.60 -7.78
N LEU A 478 15.54 -50.64 -7.46
CA LEU A 478 16.45 -49.50 -7.59
C LEU A 478 17.57 -49.89 -8.55
N ASP A 479 17.90 -48.98 -9.45
CA ASP A 479 19.18 -49.05 -10.15
C ASP A 479 20.34 -48.74 -9.19
N LYS A 480 21.56 -48.93 -9.67
CA LYS A 480 22.76 -48.80 -8.85
C LYS A 480 22.95 -47.39 -8.26
N GLU A 481 22.73 -46.34 -9.04
CA GLU A 481 22.93 -44.96 -8.59
C GLU A 481 21.89 -44.57 -7.54
N ALA A 482 20.62 -44.90 -7.77
CA ALA A 482 19.55 -44.67 -6.81
C ALA A 482 19.77 -45.47 -5.51
N LEU A 483 20.31 -46.68 -5.61
CA LEU A 483 20.65 -47.53 -4.47
C LEU A 483 21.77 -46.91 -3.61
N GLU A 484 22.87 -46.46 -4.23
CA GLU A 484 24.00 -45.83 -3.54
C GLU A 484 23.64 -44.48 -2.91
N ASN A 485 22.74 -43.71 -3.54
CA ASN A 485 22.25 -42.45 -3.00
C ASN A 485 21.28 -42.63 -1.82
N ALA A 486 20.40 -43.66 -1.90
CA ALA A 486 19.37 -43.89 -0.91
C ALA A 486 19.88 -44.67 0.31
N ILE A 487 20.74 -45.68 0.13
CA ILE A 487 21.17 -46.61 1.19
C ILE A 487 22.62 -46.31 1.61
N LYS A 488 22.81 -45.97 2.89
CA LYS A 488 24.11 -45.72 3.51
C LYS A 488 24.23 -46.57 4.77
N GLY A 489 25.02 -47.65 4.69
CA GLY A 489 25.18 -48.61 5.78
C GLY A 489 23.89 -49.39 6.02
N ASP A 490 23.37 -49.34 7.24
CA ASP A 490 22.11 -49.98 7.62
C ASP A 490 20.88 -49.06 7.50
N THR A 491 21.07 -47.82 7.00
CA THR A 491 20.01 -46.80 6.92
C THR A 491 19.74 -46.43 5.47
N ALA A 492 18.46 -46.35 5.11
CA ALA A 492 18.01 -45.86 3.82
C ALA A 492 17.13 -44.61 3.99
N ILE A 493 17.39 -43.55 3.21
CA ILE A 493 16.62 -42.29 3.22
C ILE A 493 16.11 -42.01 1.82
N PHE A 494 14.80 -41.76 1.70
CA PHE A 494 14.18 -41.37 0.43
C PHE A 494 13.78 -39.90 0.49
N SER A 495 14.59 -39.05 -0.14
CA SER A 495 14.44 -37.58 -0.09
C SER A 495 13.09 -37.13 -0.66
N GLY A 496 12.71 -37.64 -1.83
CA GLY A 496 11.40 -37.44 -2.44
C GLY A 496 10.40 -38.54 -2.06
N SER A 497 9.12 -38.26 -2.27
CA SER A 497 8.07 -39.27 -2.22
C SER A 497 8.35 -40.38 -3.23
N ARG A 498 8.34 -41.64 -2.78
CA ARG A 498 8.61 -42.80 -3.63
C ARG A 498 7.40 -43.72 -3.69
N TYR A 499 7.06 -44.12 -4.90
CA TYR A 499 6.01 -45.10 -5.16
C TYR A 499 6.61 -46.50 -5.16
N ILE A 500 6.05 -47.39 -4.35
CA ILE A 500 6.48 -48.76 -4.11
C ILE A 500 5.30 -49.70 -4.34
N GLY A 501 5.49 -50.88 -4.92
CA GLY A 501 4.38 -51.73 -5.34
C GLY A 501 4.26 -53.04 -4.59
N THR A 502 3.34 -53.89 -5.01
CA THR A 502 2.97 -55.11 -4.25
C THR A 502 3.30 -56.38 -5.02
N ASN A 503 3.39 -56.31 -6.34
CA ASN A 503 3.59 -57.46 -7.19
C ASN A 503 5.08 -57.69 -7.48
N TYR A 504 5.70 -58.53 -6.66
CA TYR A 504 7.11 -58.91 -6.77
C TYR A 504 7.47 -59.42 -8.17
N SER A 505 6.62 -60.25 -8.78
CA SER A 505 6.85 -60.81 -10.10
C SER A 505 6.85 -59.75 -11.19
N THR A 506 5.84 -58.89 -11.21
CA THR A 506 5.72 -57.82 -12.21
C THR A 506 6.85 -56.82 -12.09
N ILE A 507 7.17 -56.39 -10.86
CA ILE A 507 8.24 -55.42 -10.61
C ILE A 507 9.61 -56.00 -11.00
N SER A 508 9.89 -57.24 -10.61
CA SER A 508 11.17 -57.87 -10.96
C SER A 508 11.29 -58.12 -12.46
N ARG A 509 10.24 -58.59 -13.14
CA ARG A 509 10.24 -58.78 -14.60
C ARG A 509 10.45 -57.46 -15.34
N GLN A 510 9.75 -56.41 -14.92
CA GLN A 510 9.85 -55.10 -15.56
C GLN A 510 11.22 -54.46 -15.31
N ALA A 511 11.77 -54.59 -14.08
CA ALA A 511 13.08 -54.08 -13.75
C ALA A 511 14.21 -54.84 -14.48
N ILE A 512 14.10 -56.17 -14.63
CA ILE A 512 15.04 -56.97 -15.44
C ILE A 512 14.94 -56.59 -16.92
N LYS A 513 13.72 -56.53 -17.46
CA LYS A 513 13.47 -56.16 -18.86
C LYS A 513 14.04 -54.78 -19.19
N ASN A 514 13.95 -53.84 -18.25
CA ASN A 514 14.43 -52.47 -18.43
C ASN A 514 15.90 -52.29 -18.01
N GLY A 515 16.61 -53.34 -17.60
CA GLY A 515 18.01 -53.28 -17.18
C GLY A 515 18.26 -52.54 -15.85
N VAL A 516 17.20 -52.21 -15.12
CA VAL A 516 17.27 -51.57 -13.78
C VAL A 516 17.93 -52.54 -12.80
N ILE A 517 17.63 -53.84 -12.94
CA ILE A 517 18.27 -54.90 -12.17
C ILE A 517 18.77 -56.02 -13.09
N SER A 518 20.02 -56.43 -12.97
CA SER A 518 20.56 -57.60 -13.67
C SER A 518 21.94 -57.97 -13.13
N GLY A 519 22.14 -59.22 -12.71
CA GLY A 519 23.42 -59.64 -12.14
C GLY A 519 23.78 -58.79 -10.92
N ASP A 520 24.86 -58.00 -11.03
CA ASP A 520 25.37 -57.10 -9.98
C ASP A 520 24.84 -55.65 -10.11
N ASN A 521 24.03 -55.36 -11.13
CA ASN A 521 23.47 -54.02 -11.36
C ASN A 521 22.11 -53.91 -10.65
N GLY A 522 21.96 -52.90 -9.79
CA GLY A 522 20.73 -52.61 -9.05
C GLY A 522 20.31 -53.68 -8.03
N ALA A 523 19.19 -53.45 -7.36
CA ALA A 523 18.62 -54.39 -6.40
C ALA A 523 17.10 -54.29 -6.30
N ILE A 524 16.48 -55.39 -5.86
CA ILE A 524 15.10 -55.39 -5.40
C ILE A 524 15.06 -55.00 -3.91
N CYS A 525 14.18 -54.09 -3.55
CA CYS A 525 13.95 -53.64 -2.20
C CYS A 525 12.59 -54.12 -1.74
N ALA A 526 12.54 -55.10 -0.85
CA ALA A 526 11.32 -55.51 -0.15
C ALA A 526 11.25 -54.78 1.18
N VAL A 527 10.14 -54.08 1.44
CA VAL A 527 9.99 -53.22 2.62
C VAL A 527 8.77 -53.63 3.45
N ASN A 528 8.97 -53.67 4.76
CA ASN A 528 7.92 -53.84 5.75
C ASN A 528 7.55 -52.46 6.30
N ILE A 529 6.26 -52.14 6.28
CA ILE A 529 5.69 -50.93 6.84
C ILE A 529 4.77 -51.34 7.99
N PRO A 530 5.11 -51.00 9.25
CA PRO A 530 4.33 -51.43 10.41
C PRO A 530 3.01 -50.66 10.50
N LYS A 531 2.01 -51.30 11.11
CA LYS A 531 0.71 -50.70 11.45
C LYS A 531 0.92 -49.39 12.19
N GLY A 532 0.10 -48.39 11.83
CA GLY A 532 0.17 -47.04 12.38
C GLY A 532 1.09 -46.10 11.61
N SER A 533 1.90 -46.60 10.67
CA SER A 533 2.68 -45.76 9.75
C SER A 533 1.79 -45.06 8.73
N ARG A 534 2.23 -43.89 8.26
CA ARG A 534 1.53 -43.08 7.26
C ARG A 534 2.18 -43.20 5.90
N TYR A 535 1.37 -43.67 4.95
CA TYR A 535 1.73 -43.71 3.54
C TYR A 535 0.43 -43.69 2.75
N LEU A 536 0.53 -43.23 1.51
CA LEU A 536 -0.63 -43.08 0.64
C LEU A 536 -0.78 -44.32 -0.22
N GLN A 537 -1.79 -45.15 0.04
CA GLN A 537 -2.12 -46.26 -0.85
C GLN A 537 -2.81 -45.70 -2.11
N THR A 538 -2.39 -46.15 -3.28
CA THR A 538 -2.85 -45.67 -4.59
C THR A 538 -2.65 -46.77 -5.64
N MET A 539 -2.98 -46.52 -6.90
CA MET A 539 -2.70 -47.48 -7.97
C MET A 539 -2.06 -46.79 -9.18
N ASP A 540 -1.19 -47.51 -9.88
CA ASP A 540 -0.74 -47.17 -11.23
C ASP A 540 -1.32 -48.18 -12.22
N GLY A 541 -2.45 -47.81 -12.83
CA GLY A 541 -3.28 -48.75 -13.56
C GLY A 541 -3.90 -49.79 -12.63
N GLU A 542 -3.62 -51.07 -12.86
CA GLU A 542 -4.07 -52.18 -12.01
C GLU A 542 -3.06 -52.54 -10.91
N GLU A 543 -1.89 -51.88 -10.90
CA GLU A 543 -0.84 -52.13 -9.92
C GLU A 543 -1.13 -51.38 -8.62
N GLN A 544 -1.29 -52.11 -7.52
CA GLN A 544 -1.37 -51.54 -6.17
C GLN A 544 -0.02 -50.97 -5.76
N LEU A 545 -0.01 -49.70 -5.36
CA LEU A 545 1.19 -49.00 -4.94
C LEU A 545 0.95 -48.26 -3.62
N ALA A 546 2.02 -48.03 -2.87
CA ALA A 546 2.08 -47.05 -1.80
C ALA A 546 3.02 -45.92 -2.21
N MET A 547 2.64 -44.67 -1.96
CA MET A 547 3.53 -43.54 -2.01
C MET A 547 4.00 -43.21 -0.59
N LEU A 548 5.30 -43.32 -0.37
CA LEU A 548 5.98 -42.84 0.82
C LEU A 548 5.96 -41.30 0.85
N LEU A 549 5.86 -40.70 2.03
CA LEU A 549 5.99 -39.25 2.14
C LEU A 549 7.44 -38.83 1.86
N PRO A 550 7.69 -37.55 1.51
CA PRO A 550 9.06 -37.08 1.35
C PRO A 550 9.84 -37.26 2.65
N ASN A 551 11.12 -37.58 2.54
CA ASN A 551 12.04 -37.77 3.67
C ASN A 551 11.75 -39.00 4.56
N SER A 552 11.03 -40.02 4.05
CA SER A 552 10.86 -41.31 4.76
C SER A 552 12.19 -42.06 4.94
N ARG A 553 12.32 -42.80 6.04
CA ARG A 553 13.55 -43.50 6.44
C ARG A 553 13.29 -44.96 6.79
N PHE A 554 14.20 -45.84 6.37
CA PHE A 554 14.15 -47.28 6.59
C PHE A 554 15.45 -47.80 7.19
N LYS A 555 15.35 -48.90 7.93
CA LYS A 555 16.48 -49.70 8.38
C LYS A 555 16.61 -50.95 7.49
N VAL A 556 17.81 -51.25 7.01
CA VAL A 556 18.11 -52.48 6.28
C VAL A 556 18.23 -53.63 7.27
N VAL A 557 17.35 -54.64 7.14
CA VAL A 557 17.23 -55.76 8.06
C VAL A 557 18.04 -56.97 7.58
N SER A 558 18.02 -57.27 6.29
CA SER A 558 18.83 -58.34 5.70
C SER A 558 19.05 -58.13 4.20
N THR A 559 19.99 -58.88 3.62
CA THR A 559 20.27 -58.87 2.18
C THR A 559 20.48 -60.30 1.70
N GLU A 560 19.89 -60.66 0.57
CA GLU A 560 19.94 -62.03 0.03
C GLU A 560 19.98 -62.01 -1.51
N THR A 561 20.48 -63.10 -2.13
CA THR A 561 20.47 -63.25 -3.60
C THR A 561 19.37 -64.22 -4.01
N LYS A 562 18.50 -63.82 -4.95
CA LYS A 562 17.42 -64.66 -5.49
C LYS A 562 17.61 -64.99 -6.96
N THR A 563 17.10 -66.15 -7.36
CA THR A 563 17.07 -66.59 -8.76
C THR A 563 15.64 -66.45 -9.30
N ILE A 564 15.49 -65.65 -10.37
CA ILE A 564 14.20 -65.35 -11.02
C ILE A 564 14.17 -66.06 -12.37
N ILE A 565 13.12 -66.86 -12.64
CA ILE A 565 12.98 -67.64 -13.88
C ILE A 565 11.85 -67.07 -14.75
N GLN A 566 12.15 -66.50 -15.92
CA GLN A 566 11.17 -65.91 -16.83
C GLN A 566 11.28 -66.51 -18.23
N GLY A 567 10.16 -67.05 -18.77
CA GLY A 567 10.13 -67.66 -20.10
C GLY A 567 11.17 -68.79 -20.29
N GLY A 568 11.52 -69.48 -19.19
CA GLY A 568 12.56 -70.53 -19.16
C GLY A 568 14.00 -70.04 -18.93
N LYS A 569 14.27 -68.74 -18.80
CA LYS A 569 15.60 -68.18 -18.52
C LYS A 569 15.76 -67.78 -17.05
N SER A 570 16.87 -68.16 -16.41
CA SER A 570 17.16 -67.79 -15.01
C SER A 570 18.09 -66.57 -14.89
N THR A 571 17.79 -65.67 -13.95
CA THR A 571 18.57 -64.46 -13.65
C THR A 571 18.76 -64.34 -12.14
N LYS A 572 20.00 -64.11 -11.68
CA LYS A 572 20.29 -63.82 -10.26
C LYS A 572 20.16 -62.32 -9.97
N VAL A 573 19.54 -61.97 -8.84
CA VAL A 573 19.24 -60.60 -8.43
C VAL A 573 19.46 -60.44 -6.92
N LEU A 574 20.06 -59.32 -6.51
CA LEU A 574 20.22 -58.94 -5.09
C LEU A 574 18.91 -58.37 -4.54
N GLN A 575 18.50 -58.81 -3.34
CA GLN A 575 17.34 -58.30 -2.62
C GLN A 575 17.74 -57.74 -1.24
N TYR A 576 17.34 -56.49 -0.97
CA TYR A 576 17.35 -55.88 0.35
C TYR A 576 15.99 -56.03 1.02
N ASN A 577 15.97 -56.50 2.27
CA ASN A 577 14.79 -56.50 3.12
C ASN A 577 14.92 -55.35 4.14
N MET A 578 13.95 -54.43 4.18
CA MET A 578 14.03 -53.21 5.00
C MET A 578 12.76 -52.99 5.81
N GLU A 579 12.86 -52.23 6.90
CA GLU A 579 11.75 -51.90 7.80
C GLU A 579 11.66 -50.38 7.99
N LEU A 580 10.44 -49.83 7.87
CA LEU A 580 10.20 -48.39 8.01
C LEU A 580 10.45 -47.93 9.46
N VAL A 581 11.23 -46.86 9.63
CA VAL A 581 11.54 -46.27 10.94
C VAL A 581 10.95 -44.86 11.11
N ASP A 582 10.86 -44.10 10.01
CA ASP A 582 10.23 -42.77 9.97
C ASP A 582 9.43 -42.67 8.67
N ASP A 583 8.14 -42.40 8.78
CA ASP A 583 7.22 -42.34 7.65
C ASP A 583 7.26 -40.99 6.91
N GLY A 584 7.97 -39.98 7.43
CA GLY A 584 8.10 -38.64 6.82
C GLY A 584 6.96 -37.68 7.19
N SER A 585 6.02 -38.08 8.05
CA SER A 585 4.86 -37.25 8.39
C SER A 585 5.21 -35.99 9.18
N GLU A 586 6.17 -36.05 10.11
CA GLU A 586 6.65 -34.87 10.86
C GLU A 586 7.34 -33.86 9.94
N TYR A 587 8.08 -34.35 8.93
CA TYR A 587 8.69 -33.49 7.93
C TYR A 587 7.65 -32.67 7.16
N VAL A 588 6.61 -33.34 6.66
CA VAL A 588 5.50 -32.69 5.95
C VAL A 588 4.74 -31.70 6.83
N LYS A 589 4.54 -32.01 8.12
CA LYS A 589 3.95 -31.05 9.07
C LYS A 589 4.81 -29.80 9.24
N GLY A 590 6.14 -29.91 9.20
CA GLY A 590 7.04 -28.76 9.24
C GLY A 590 6.95 -27.85 8.00
N LEU A 591 6.68 -28.43 6.82
CA LEU A 591 6.55 -27.67 5.57
C LEU A 591 5.39 -26.68 5.58
N THR A 592 4.30 -26.97 6.30
CA THR A 592 3.15 -26.04 6.39
C THR A 592 3.42 -24.85 7.28
N THR A 593 4.25 -25.01 8.32
CA THR A 593 4.76 -23.90 9.11
C THR A 593 5.57 -22.94 8.24
N VAL A 594 6.48 -23.47 7.42
CA VAL A 594 7.30 -22.68 6.47
C VAL A 594 6.43 -21.90 5.49
N LYS A 595 5.48 -22.56 4.83
CA LYS A 595 4.58 -21.91 3.85
C LYS A 595 3.67 -20.87 4.50
N ALA A 596 3.19 -21.13 5.71
CA ALA A 596 2.38 -20.17 6.47
C ALA A 596 3.18 -18.92 6.83
N GLU A 597 4.45 -19.06 7.20
CA GLU A 597 5.34 -17.95 7.54
C GLU A 597 5.64 -17.07 6.31
N VAL A 598 5.96 -17.68 5.16
CA VAL A 598 6.11 -16.98 3.86
C VAL A 598 4.84 -16.19 3.51
N LYS A 599 3.66 -16.82 3.58
CA LYS A 599 2.38 -16.16 3.31
C LYS A 599 2.10 -15.01 4.28
N ALA A 600 2.43 -15.17 5.56
CA ALA A 600 2.26 -14.12 6.56
C ALA A 600 3.15 -12.90 6.26
N ASN A 601 4.41 -13.13 5.85
CA ASN A 601 5.33 -12.05 5.47
C ASN A 601 4.85 -11.30 4.22
N ILE A 602 4.36 -12.00 3.20
CA ILE A 602 3.80 -11.39 1.99
C ILE A 602 2.52 -10.61 2.30
N ALA A 603 1.64 -11.17 3.14
CA ALA A 603 0.43 -10.46 3.57
C ALA A 603 0.78 -9.17 4.35
N ALA A 604 1.80 -9.23 5.21
CA ALA A 604 2.32 -8.06 5.92
C ALA A 604 2.92 -7.03 4.96
N TYR A 605 3.66 -7.47 3.92
CA TYR A 605 4.17 -6.59 2.86
C TYR A 605 3.03 -5.90 2.09
N ASN A 606 2.07 -6.66 1.58
CA ASN A 606 0.92 -6.12 0.84
C ASN A 606 0.10 -5.14 1.69
N GLN A 607 -0.09 -5.44 2.97
CA GLN A 607 -0.75 -4.53 3.90
C GLN A 607 0.10 -3.27 4.13
N ALA A 608 1.42 -3.38 4.27
CA ALA A 608 2.31 -2.23 4.41
C ALA A 608 2.27 -1.34 3.16
N VAL A 609 2.33 -1.91 1.95
CA VAL A 609 2.20 -1.19 0.67
C VAL A 609 0.83 -0.50 0.56
N LYS A 610 -0.26 -1.18 0.92
CA LYS A 610 -1.61 -0.59 0.91
C LYS A 610 -1.71 0.59 1.87
N VAL A 611 -1.19 0.45 3.09
CA VAL A 611 -1.16 1.53 4.08
C VAL A 611 -0.29 2.67 3.58
N ALA A 612 0.90 2.38 3.04
CA ALA A 612 1.80 3.39 2.50
C ALA A 612 1.16 4.18 1.36
N ASN A 613 0.50 3.52 0.40
CA ASN A 613 -0.22 4.19 -0.67
C ASN A 613 -1.35 5.09 -0.17
N ASN A 614 -2.09 4.65 0.87
CA ASN A 614 -3.10 5.50 1.51
C ASN A 614 -2.48 6.70 2.21
N VAL A 615 -1.35 6.52 2.90
CA VAL A 615 -0.62 7.62 3.55
C VAL A 615 -0.07 8.59 2.51
N LEU A 616 0.54 8.11 1.43
CA LEU A 616 1.01 8.92 0.31
C LEU A 616 -0.12 9.75 -0.28
N LYS A 617 -1.28 9.14 -0.54
CA LYS A 617 -2.46 9.86 -1.06
C LYS A 617 -2.91 10.99 -0.12
N VAL A 618 -2.86 10.78 1.19
CA VAL A 618 -3.20 11.82 2.17
C VAL A 618 -2.09 12.87 2.26
N ALA A 619 -0.82 12.46 2.16
CA ALA A 619 0.35 13.31 2.23
C ALA A 619 0.49 14.24 1.01
N ASP A 620 -0.06 13.85 -0.15
CA ASP A 620 -0.07 14.64 -1.39
C ASP A 620 -0.71 16.03 -1.20
N GLU A 621 -1.77 16.12 -0.37
CA GLU A 621 -2.39 17.41 0.02
C GLU A 621 -1.46 18.30 0.88
N TRP A 622 -0.32 17.78 1.32
CA TRP A 622 0.61 18.39 2.27
C TRP A 622 2.06 18.37 1.77
N ASP A 623 2.30 18.02 0.50
CA ASP A 623 3.65 17.89 -0.03
C ASP A 623 4.42 19.22 0.06
N GLY A 624 5.64 19.17 0.60
CA GLY A 624 6.47 20.35 0.90
C GLY A 624 5.97 21.23 2.05
N VAL A 625 4.80 20.94 2.63
CA VAL A 625 4.20 21.72 3.72
C VAL A 625 4.78 21.26 5.07
N TYR A 626 5.44 22.17 5.79
CA TYR A 626 6.07 21.90 7.09
C TYR A 626 7.04 20.70 7.13
N GLY A 627 7.73 20.43 6.02
CA GLY A 627 8.72 19.35 5.92
C GLY A 627 8.10 17.94 5.78
N VAL A 628 6.88 17.85 5.27
CA VAL A 628 6.31 16.59 4.77
C VAL A 628 7.00 16.27 3.44
N ASP A 629 7.73 15.16 3.39
CA ASP A 629 8.45 14.66 2.22
C ASP A 629 7.95 13.23 1.92
N MET A 630 7.48 13.03 0.70
CA MET A 630 6.90 11.77 0.23
C MET A 630 7.90 10.87 -0.49
N ASP A 631 9.04 11.40 -0.93
CA ASP A 631 9.96 10.74 -1.86
C ASP A 631 10.50 9.45 -1.29
N LYS A 632 10.89 9.48 -0.01
CA LYS A 632 11.44 8.31 0.67
C LYS A 632 10.45 7.15 0.75
N LEU A 633 9.19 7.44 1.10
CA LEU A 633 8.16 6.41 1.15
C LEU A 633 7.78 5.94 -0.26
N ALA A 634 7.68 6.85 -1.23
CA ALA A 634 7.38 6.52 -2.62
C ALA A 634 8.46 5.64 -3.26
N ALA A 635 9.72 5.84 -2.90
CA ALA A 635 10.83 4.97 -3.30
C ALA A 635 10.73 3.59 -2.62
N LEU A 636 10.52 3.57 -1.29
CA LEU A 636 10.41 2.31 -0.54
C LEU A 636 9.22 1.45 -0.98
N VAL A 637 8.11 2.03 -1.43
CA VAL A 637 6.98 1.27 -1.98
C VAL A 637 7.35 0.51 -3.27
N LYS A 638 8.40 0.94 -3.99
CA LYS A 638 8.85 0.27 -5.21
C LYS A 638 9.93 -0.80 -4.95
N THR A 639 10.76 -0.61 -3.93
CA THR A 639 11.99 -1.42 -3.75
C THR A 639 12.28 -1.86 -2.31
N GLY A 640 11.53 -1.39 -1.32
CA GLY A 640 11.81 -1.60 0.10
C GLY A 640 11.04 -2.77 0.70
N GLY A 641 11.51 -3.27 1.86
CA GLY A 641 10.85 -4.36 2.57
C GLY A 641 9.67 -3.91 3.43
N ALA A 642 8.80 -4.84 3.83
CA ALA A 642 7.57 -4.55 4.60
C ALA A 642 7.81 -3.71 5.87
N LYS A 643 8.91 -3.99 6.59
CA LYS A 643 9.28 -3.28 7.83
C LYS A 643 9.68 -1.83 7.57
N GLU A 644 10.46 -1.60 6.51
CA GLU A 644 10.94 -0.28 6.10
C GLU A 644 9.76 0.58 5.60
N ILE A 645 8.92 0.01 4.74
CA ILE A 645 7.69 0.65 4.25
C ILE A 645 6.79 1.05 5.42
N LYS A 646 6.54 0.14 6.37
CA LYS A 646 5.67 0.43 7.53
C LYS A 646 6.25 1.51 8.44
N ALA A 647 7.56 1.45 8.70
CA ALA A 647 8.24 2.45 9.52
C ALA A 647 8.15 3.83 8.87
N GLU A 648 8.43 3.93 7.57
CA GLU A 648 8.41 5.19 6.85
C GLU A 648 6.98 5.71 6.64
N ALA A 649 5.99 4.84 6.36
CA ALA A 649 4.58 5.22 6.30
C ALA A 649 4.09 5.80 7.64
N THR A 650 4.56 5.24 8.76
CA THR A 650 4.24 5.78 10.09
C THR A 650 4.93 7.13 10.33
N ALA A 651 6.19 7.28 9.89
CA ALA A 651 6.92 8.53 9.99
C ALA A 651 6.25 9.65 9.18
N LEU A 652 5.88 9.36 7.93
CA LEU A 652 5.16 10.29 7.05
C LEU A 652 3.77 10.62 7.60
N ALA A 653 3.01 9.64 8.08
CA ALA A 653 1.70 9.91 8.70
C ALA A 653 1.83 10.82 9.93
N LYS A 654 2.89 10.67 10.72
CA LYS A 654 3.20 11.57 11.85
C LYS A 654 3.60 12.96 11.39
N SER A 655 4.42 13.09 10.34
CA SER A 655 4.78 14.40 9.80
C SER A 655 3.56 15.11 9.22
N VAL A 656 2.69 14.42 8.48
CA VAL A 656 1.40 14.95 8.00
C VAL A 656 0.50 15.36 9.16
N SER A 657 0.38 14.54 10.20
CA SER A 657 -0.41 14.90 11.39
C SER A 657 0.15 16.15 12.08
N LYS A 658 1.48 16.26 12.20
CA LYS A 658 2.15 17.44 12.75
C LYS A 658 1.92 18.67 11.87
N ALA A 659 2.06 18.54 10.54
CA ALA A 659 1.80 19.60 9.58
C ALA A 659 0.34 20.08 9.66
N LYS A 660 -0.62 19.14 9.77
CA LYS A 660 -2.02 19.44 9.99
C LYS A 660 -2.26 20.16 11.31
N GLN A 661 -1.64 19.71 12.40
CA GLN A 661 -1.78 20.36 13.70
C GLN A 661 -1.14 21.76 13.71
N GLN A 662 0.00 21.93 13.04
CA GLN A 662 0.64 23.23 12.83
C GLN A 662 -0.24 24.15 11.98
N ALA A 663 -0.81 23.68 10.88
CA ALA A 663 -1.75 24.44 10.07
C ALA A 663 -3.02 24.80 10.86
N ILE A 664 -3.57 23.90 11.68
CA ILE A 664 -4.71 24.20 12.56
C ILE A 664 -4.33 25.26 13.59
N ASN A 665 -3.18 25.14 14.24
CA ASN A 665 -2.73 26.09 15.24
C ASN A 665 -2.43 27.46 14.62
N LEU A 666 -1.75 27.48 13.47
CA LEU A 666 -1.51 28.70 12.73
C LEU A 666 -2.83 29.33 12.27
N TYR A 667 -3.76 28.51 11.77
CA TYR A 667 -5.10 28.97 11.42
C TYR A 667 -5.86 29.51 12.62
N LYS A 668 -5.68 28.99 13.84
CA LYS A 668 -6.29 29.61 15.03
C LYS A 668 -5.74 31.01 15.29
N GLU A 669 -4.47 31.25 15.01
CA GLU A 669 -3.83 32.54 15.28
C GLU A 669 -4.01 33.57 14.16
N GLN A 670 -4.00 33.14 12.91
CA GLN A 670 -4.11 34.00 11.74
C GLN A 670 -4.78 33.27 10.58
N PRO A 671 -5.42 33.99 9.64
CA PRO A 671 -6.02 33.36 8.48
C PRO A 671 -4.93 32.83 7.54
N ILE A 672 -5.09 31.57 7.12
CA ILE A 672 -4.23 30.92 6.13
C ILE A 672 -5.10 30.20 5.11
N GLU A 673 -4.57 30.05 3.90
CA GLU A 673 -5.30 29.52 2.74
C GLU A 673 -5.94 28.15 3.02
N TRP A 674 -5.16 27.25 3.64
CA TRP A 674 -5.61 25.91 3.98
C TRP A 674 -6.87 25.91 4.86
N GLY A 675 -6.87 26.67 5.96
CA GLY A 675 -7.98 26.67 6.93
C GLY A 675 -9.23 27.32 6.36
N LEU A 676 -9.06 28.44 5.65
CA LEU A 676 -10.16 29.14 4.99
C LEU A 676 -10.79 28.28 3.89
N THR A 677 -9.97 27.55 3.13
CA THR A 677 -10.45 26.66 2.06
C THR A 677 -11.30 25.53 2.62
N LYS A 678 -10.91 24.93 3.74
CA LYS A 678 -11.71 23.86 4.39
C LYS A 678 -13.01 24.40 5.00
N GLU A 679 -13.03 25.63 5.48
CA GLU A 679 -14.22 26.24 6.13
C GLU A 679 -15.20 26.87 5.12
N PHE A 680 -14.71 27.44 4.02
CA PHE A 680 -15.52 28.27 3.09
C PHE A 680 -15.33 27.95 1.59
N GLY A 681 -14.44 27.01 1.23
CA GLY A 681 -14.07 26.69 -0.16
C GLY A 681 -12.96 27.58 -0.72
N ALA A 682 -12.28 27.11 -1.78
CA ALA A 682 -11.06 27.71 -2.31
C ALA A 682 -11.25 29.13 -2.86
N ASP A 683 -12.30 29.36 -3.67
CA ASP A 683 -12.56 30.69 -4.24
C ASP A 683 -12.85 31.73 -3.16
N THR A 684 -13.65 31.35 -2.16
CA THR A 684 -13.97 32.21 -1.01
C THR A 684 -12.74 32.48 -0.14
N ALA A 685 -11.89 31.46 0.06
CA ALA A 685 -10.65 31.58 0.82
C ALA A 685 -9.66 32.55 0.16
N LYS A 686 -9.50 32.45 -1.16
CA LYS A 686 -8.65 33.35 -1.93
C LYS A 686 -9.14 34.79 -1.84
N ALA A 687 -10.44 35.02 -2.04
CA ALA A 687 -11.04 36.35 -1.91
C ALA A 687 -10.88 36.92 -0.50
N PHE A 688 -11.01 36.08 0.54
CA PHE A 688 -10.75 36.47 1.92
C PHE A 688 -9.29 36.89 2.12
N LEU A 689 -8.32 36.08 1.68
CA LEU A 689 -6.90 36.39 1.84
C LEU A 689 -6.49 37.65 1.09
N GLU A 690 -6.94 37.82 -0.15
CA GLU A 690 -6.70 39.05 -0.91
C GLU A 690 -7.23 40.29 -0.16
N ASN A 691 -8.40 40.17 0.48
CA ASN A 691 -8.95 41.25 1.28
C ASN A 691 -8.18 41.45 2.59
N TRP A 692 -7.87 40.37 3.30
CA TRP A 692 -7.04 40.36 4.50
C TRP A 692 -5.72 41.09 4.25
N HIS A 693 -4.98 40.69 3.22
CA HIS A 693 -3.72 41.32 2.79
C HIS A 693 -3.88 42.80 2.46
N LYS A 694 -4.95 43.23 1.79
CA LYS A 694 -5.22 44.67 1.56
C LYS A 694 -5.31 45.49 2.85
N HIS A 695 -5.73 44.88 3.96
CA HIS A 695 -5.82 45.56 5.25
C HIS A 695 -4.55 45.39 6.10
N VAL A 696 -3.95 44.19 6.15
CA VAL A 696 -2.74 43.94 6.96
C VAL A 696 -1.43 44.34 6.28
N ASP A 697 -1.30 44.27 4.94
CA ASP A 697 -0.06 44.66 4.25
C ASP A 697 0.14 46.19 4.22
N LYS A 698 -0.95 46.95 4.42
CA LYS A 698 -0.86 48.39 4.75
C LYS A 698 -0.11 48.63 6.06
N ALA A 699 -0.03 47.64 6.96
CA ALA A 699 0.75 47.72 8.19
C ALA A 699 2.27 47.67 7.97
N ALA A 700 2.73 47.00 6.92
CA ALA A 700 4.16 46.83 6.65
C ALA A 700 4.86 48.16 6.28
N TYR A 701 4.11 49.17 5.86
CA TYR A 701 4.59 50.52 5.54
C TYR A 701 4.42 51.52 6.70
N MET A 702 3.98 51.08 7.89
CA MET A 702 3.60 51.98 8.98
C MET A 702 4.34 51.60 10.26
N SER A 703 5.37 52.38 10.61
CA SER A 703 6.15 52.22 11.84
C SER A 703 5.40 52.64 13.12
N ASP A 704 4.17 53.14 12.99
CA ASP A 704 3.37 53.69 14.10
C ASP A 704 2.34 52.68 14.59
N SER A 705 2.56 52.15 15.81
CA SER A 705 1.70 51.14 16.42
C SER A 705 0.32 51.70 16.80
N GLU A 706 0.20 53.01 17.10
CA GLU A 706 -1.08 53.65 17.42
C GLU A 706 -1.95 53.85 16.17
N PHE A 707 -1.33 54.17 15.04
CA PHE A 707 -2.06 54.28 13.78
C PHE A 707 -2.64 52.93 13.38
N LEU A 708 -1.87 51.86 13.56
CA LEU A 708 -2.33 50.52 13.20
C LEU A 708 -3.52 50.05 14.03
N GLU A 709 -3.49 50.35 15.33
CA GLU A 709 -4.61 50.10 16.25
C GLU A 709 -5.90 50.81 15.79
N LYS A 710 -5.79 52.07 15.34
CA LYS A 710 -6.94 52.84 14.81
C LYS A 710 -7.49 52.25 13.52
N VAL A 711 -6.64 51.75 12.62
CA VAL A 711 -7.08 51.07 11.39
C VAL A 711 -7.82 49.78 11.74
N ILE A 712 -7.25 48.95 12.62
CA ILE A 712 -7.88 47.70 13.07
C ILE A 712 -9.25 47.97 13.71
N LYS A 713 -9.33 48.95 14.62
CA LYS A 713 -10.58 49.36 15.30
C LYS A 713 -11.65 49.83 14.31
N LYS A 714 -11.26 50.60 13.30
CA LYS A 714 -12.16 51.08 12.25
C LYS A 714 -12.73 49.92 11.42
N GLU A 715 -11.88 49.00 10.96
CA GLU A 715 -12.34 47.85 10.17
C GLU A 715 -13.22 46.90 11.00
N LEU A 716 -12.88 46.67 12.27
CA LEU A 716 -13.72 45.92 13.21
C LEU A 716 -15.10 46.56 13.40
N TYR A 717 -15.15 47.87 13.55
CA TYR A 717 -16.40 48.61 13.68
C TYR A 717 -17.32 48.38 12.47
N TYR A 718 -16.81 48.52 11.25
CA TYR A 718 -17.60 48.28 10.05
C TYR A 718 -18.00 46.82 9.86
N ALA A 719 -17.13 45.87 10.21
CA ALA A 719 -17.44 44.46 10.14
C ALA A 719 -18.53 44.06 11.15
N LYS A 720 -18.47 44.56 12.39
CA LYS A 720 -19.46 44.33 13.44
C LYS A 720 -20.82 44.98 13.17
N LEU A 721 -20.86 46.07 12.41
CA LEU A 721 -22.12 46.67 11.96
C LEU A 721 -22.89 45.77 10.98
N ASN A 722 -22.19 44.93 10.21
CA ASN A 722 -22.82 44.03 9.23
C ASN A 722 -22.20 42.62 9.29
N PRO A 723 -22.36 41.88 10.40
CA PRO A 723 -21.60 40.65 10.66
C PRO A 723 -21.97 39.49 9.73
N THR A 724 -23.07 39.60 8.98
CA THR A 724 -23.56 38.60 8.02
C THR A 724 -23.42 39.02 6.56
N LYS A 725 -22.76 40.15 6.26
CA LYS A 725 -22.63 40.70 4.90
C LYS A 725 -22.01 39.70 3.91
N TYR A 726 -21.01 38.95 4.37
CA TYR A 726 -20.41 37.84 3.65
C TYR A 726 -20.31 36.62 4.59
N PRO A 727 -20.32 35.38 4.05
CA PRO A 727 -20.14 34.17 4.86
C PRO A 727 -18.87 34.17 5.72
N THR A 728 -17.84 34.89 5.28
CA THR A 728 -16.54 35.01 5.96
C THR A 728 -16.44 36.19 6.93
N THR A 729 -17.42 37.10 6.97
CA THR A 729 -17.38 38.29 7.84
C THR A 729 -17.20 37.94 9.33
N PRO A 730 -17.86 36.92 9.90
CA PRO A 730 -17.61 36.52 11.29
C PRO A 730 -16.16 36.09 11.53
N LYS A 731 -15.55 35.40 10.56
CA LYS A 731 -14.16 34.96 10.63
C LYS A 731 -13.18 36.12 10.51
N PHE A 732 -13.50 37.12 9.68
CA PHE A 732 -12.78 38.37 9.59
C PHE A 732 -12.76 39.10 10.94
N ILE A 733 -13.94 39.24 11.58
CA ILE A 733 -14.06 39.84 12.91
C ILE A 733 -13.17 39.10 13.91
N TYR A 734 -13.27 37.76 13.98
CA TYR A 734 -12.49 36.94 14.90
C TYR A 734 -10.97 37.21 14.84
N TYR A 735 -10.38 37.24 13.64
CA TYR A 735 -8.95 37.49 13.51
C TYR A 735 -8.57 38.95 13.75
N PHE A 736 -9.40 39.91 13.35
CA PHE A 736 -9.14 41.32 13.62
C PHE A 736 -9.22 41.65 15.11
N GLU A 737 -10.13 41.03 15.88
CA GLU A 737 -10.19 41.17 17.34
C GLU A 737 -8.91 40.63 18.01
N LYS A 738 -8.37 39.51 17.51
CA LYS A 738 -7.08 39.00 17.97
C LYS A 738 -5.92 39.96 17.66
N LEU A 739 -5.88 40.52 16.46
CA LEU A 739 -4.88 41.52 16.10
C LEU A 739 -4.99 42.77 16.99
N GLU A 740 -6.20 43.26 17.25
CA GLU A 740 -6.45 44.38 18.16
C GLU A 740 -5.80 44.13 19.53
N VAL A 741 -6.10 42.99 20.16
CA VAL A 741 -5.52 42.61 21.46
C VAL A 741 -3.99 42.49 21.42
N GLN A 742 -3.42 41.93 20.34
CA GLN A 742 -1.97 41.82 20.18
C GLN A 742 -1.30 43.20 20.11
N TYR A 743 -1.87 44.13 19.33
CA TYR A 743 -1.32 45.49 19.19
C TYR A 743 -1.52 46.32 20.46
N GLU A 744 -2.67 46.21 21.13
CA GLU A 744 -2.90 46.84 22.44
C GLU A 744 -1.88 46.32 23.48
N THR A 745 -1.65 45.00 23.53
CA THR A 745 -0.64 44.41 24.44
C THR A 745 0.77 44.89 24.12
N LYS A 746 1.14 45.01 22.84
CA LYS A 746 2.44 45.53 22.41
C LYS A 746 2.62 47.00 22.80
N LEU A 747 1.58 47.81 22.64
CA LEU A 747 1.57 49.21 23.05
C LEU A 747 1.77 49.35 24.56
N VAL A 748 1.02 48.59 25.36
CA VAL A 748 1.17 48.56 26.82
C VAL A 748 2.55 48.06 27.24
N LYS A 749 3.09 46.98 26.64
CA LYS A 749 4.46 46.52 26.94
C LYS A 749 5.52 47.57 26.59
N THR A 750 5.34 48.33 25.51
CA THR A 750 6.25 49.41 25.13
C THR A 750 6.22 50.54 26.15
N GLN A 751 5.04 50.95 26.60
CA GLN A 751 4.88 51.93 27.68
C GLN A 751 5.51 51.45 29.00
N LEU A 752 5.31 50.18 29.36
CA LEU A 752 5.92 49.58 30.54
C LEU A 752 7.45 49.49 30.46
N LEU A 753 8.01 49.32 29.26
CA LEU A 753 9.46 49.35 29.04
C LEU A 753 10.04 50.74 29.34
N ASP A 754 9.36 51.80 28.89
CA ASP A 754 9.73 53.18 29.21
C ASP A 754 9.70 53.44 30.73
N GLU A 755 8.67 52.92 31.43
CA GLU A 755 8.53 53.05 32.88
C GLU A 755 9.65 52.35 33.70
N VAL A 756 10.18 51.22 33.20
CA VAL A 756 11.21 50.43 33.91
C VAL A 756 12.63 50.80 33.47
N GLN A 757 12.79 51.56 32.39
CA GLN A 757 14.09 51.86 31.79
C GLN A 757 15.07 52.50 32.78
N HIS A 758 14.60 53.38 33.67
CA HIS A 758 15.41 53.96 34.74
C HIS A 758 16.01 52.88 35.65
N SER A 759 15.18 51.93 36.10
CA SER A 759 15.60 50.84 36.98
C SER A 759 16.55 49.86 36.28
N PHE A 760 16.39 49.61 34.98
CA PHE A 760 17.35 48.85 34.19
C PHE A 760 18.71 49.54 34.10
N ASN A 761 18.72 50.85 33.83
CA ASN A 761 19.95 51.64 33.80
C ASN A 761 20.62 51.69 35.18
N TYR A 762 19.84 51.79 36.26
CA TYR A 762 20.34 51.74 37.64
C TYR A 762 20.99 50.39 37.97
N ALA A 763 20.40 49.27 37.52
CA ALA A 763 20.90 47.92 37.77
C ALA A 763 22.31 47.68 37.22
N GLN A 764 22.67 48.34 36.10
CA GLN A 764 24.02 48.28 35.52
C GLN A 764 25.08 48.90 36.43
N LYS A 765 24.71 49.92 37.23
CA LYS A 765 25.64 50.71 38.05
C LYS A 765 25.68 50.26 39.52
N THR A 766 24.66 49.54 39.99
CA THR A 766 24.54 49.12 41.40
C THR A 766 25.28 47.80 41.70
N LYS A 767 25.66 47.58 42.97
CA LYS A 767 26.21 46.30 43.47
C LYS A 767 25.14 45.36 44.06
N SER A 768 23.87 45.80 44.14
CA SER A 768 22.79 45.00 44.73
C SER A 768 22.48 43.75 43.89
N ALA A 769 22.78 42.57 44.44
CA ALA A 769 22.46 41.29 43.81
C ALA A 769 20.95 41.10 43.62
N LYS A 770 20.14 41.59 44.58
CA LYS A 770 18.67 41.53 44.52
C LYS A 770 18.12 42.31 43.33
N VAL A 771 18.58 43.55 43.11
CA VAL A 771 18.13 44.37 41.96
C VAL A 771 18.56 43.73 40.65
N LYS A 772 19.80 43.23 40.55
CA LYS A 772 20.28 42.54 39.34
C LYS A 772 19.48 41.28 39.03
N SER A 773 19.13 40.49 40.05
CA SER A 773 18.27 39.31 39.89
C SER A 773 16.85 39.68 39.42
N MET A 774 16.26 40.72 40.00
CA MET A 774 14.92 41.18 39.60
C MET A 774 14.91 41.75 38.18
N VAL A 775 15.99 42.45 37.76
CA VAL A 775 16.15 42.93 36.38
C VAL A 775 16.31 41.77 35.42
N ALA A 776 17.13 40.76 35.74
CA ALA A 776 17.27 39.56 34.90
C ALA A 776 15.94 38.82 34.74
N GLU A 777 15.19 38.61 35.83
CA GLU A 777 13.85 38.02 35.79
C GLU A 777 12.90 38.85 34.90
N LEU A 778 12.87 40.18 35.06
CA LEU A 778 12.03 41.06 34.25
C LEU A 778 12.44 41.09 32.77
N GLN A 779 13.73 41.08 32.45
CA GLN A 779 14.22 41.02 31.07
C GLN A 779 13.80 39.72 30.39
N ASP A 780 13.87 38.58 31.09
CA ASP A 780 13.35 37.31 30.60
C ASP A 780 11.83 37.34 30.42
N MET A 781 11.10 37.95 31.36
CA MET A 781 9.63 38.09 31.26
C MET A 781 9.20 39.01 30.10
N PHE A 782 9.94 40.08 29.82
CA PHE A 782 9.70 40.96 28.66
C PHE A 782 9.97 40.25 27.33
N ALA A 783 10.95 39.35 27.29
CA ALA A 783 11.23 38.51 26.12
C ALA A 783 10.20 37.38 25.92
N GLY A 784 9.44 37.03 26.97
CA GLY A 784 8.42 35.98 26.95
C GLY A 784 6.98 36.45 26.64
N THR A 785 6.01 35.53 26.80
CA THR A 785 4.58 35.75 26.54
C THR A 785 3.80 36.30 27.74
N THR A 786 4.48 36.82 28.77
CA THR A 786 3.85 37.28 30.02
C THR A 786 2.86 38.43 29.77
N ASN A 787 1.69 38.36 30.41
CA ASN A 787 0.65 39.40 30.38
C ASN A 787 1.17 40.70 31.02
N ALA A 788 0.80 41.84 30.42
CA ALA A 788 1.05 43.20 30.88
C ALA A 788 0.78 43.44 32.37
N ASP A 789 -0.30 42.90 32.95
CA ASP A 789 -0.62 43.10 34.37
C ASP A 789 0.43 42.49 35.29
N THR A 790 0.93 41.31 34.92
CA THR A 790 1.98 40.61 35.70
C THR A 790 3.32 41.33 35.55
N LEU A 791 3.62 41.84 34.36
CA LEU A 791 4.81 42.68 34.12
C LEU A 791 4.73 43.95 34.97
N LYS A 792 3.58 44.62 35.00
CA LYS A 792 3.36 45.83 35.79
C LYS A 792 3.62 45.61 37.28
N ILE A 793 3.09 44.53 37.86
CA ILE A 793 3.32 44.17 39.28
C ILE A 793 4.83 44.03 39.58
N LYS A 794 5.58 43.37 38.69
CA LYS A 794 7.02 43.15 38.86
C LYS A 794 7.84 44.43 38.65
N ILE A 795 7.46 45.26 37.67
CA ILE A 795 8.06 46.57 37.42
C ILE A 795 7.88 47.47 38.64
N ASP A 796 6.67 47.53 39.20
CA ASP A 796 6.40 48.35 40.39
C ASP A 796 7.21 47.86 41.59
N ALA A 797 7.37 46.54 41.75
CA ALA A 797 8.23 45.97 42.80
C ALA A 797 9.72 46.32 42.61
N LEU A 798 10.24 46.27 41.38
CA LEU A 798 11.61 46.67 41.04
C LEU A 798 11.82 48.17 41.28
N ASN A 799 10.93 49.01 40.75
CA ASN A 799 10.99 50.46 40.90
C ASN A 799 10.97 50.86 42.39
N LYS A 800 10.16 50.17 43.21
CA LYS A 800 10.12 50.37 44.66
C LYS A 800 11.44 49.98 45.36
N GLU A 801 12.07 48.89 44.96
CA GLU A 801 13.36 48.46 45.51
C GLU A 801 14.50 49.42 45.09
N VAL A 802 14.53 49.87 43.83
CA VAL A 802 15.48 50.87 43.34
C VAL A 802 15.32 52.19 44.10
N ALA A 803 14.09 52.70 44.23
CA ALA A 803 13.82 53.92 44.99
C ALA A 803 14.22 53.80 46.48
N ARG A 804 14.05 52.61 47.09
CA ARG A 804 14.52 52.34 48.46
C ARG A 804 16.04 52.46 48.56
N LEU A 805 16.78 51.84 47.64
CA LEU A 805 18.24 51.88 47.62
C LEU A 805 18.78 53.28 47.29
N GLU A 806 18.14 54.01 46.39
CA GLU A 806 18.46 55.41 46.11
C GLU A 806 18.23 56.29 47.33
N LYS A 807 17.12 56.10 48.06
CA LYS A 807 16.85 56.79 49.32
C LYS A 807 17.84 56.42 50.42
N GLU A 808 18.28 55.16 50.51
CA GLU A 808 19.32 54.72 51.44
C GLU A 808 20.69 55.29 51.07
N LYS A 809 21.05 55.30 49.79
CA LYS A 809 22.26 55.96 49.28
C LYS A 809 22.24 57.46 49.55
N ALA A 810 21.09 58.12 49.36
CA ALA A 810 20.90 59.53 49.68
C ALA A 810 20.99 59.80 51.18
N LYS A 811 20.44 58.91 52.03
CA LYS A 811 20.62 58.97 53.50
C LYS A 811 22.07 58.73 53.92
N LEU A 812 22.78 57.80 53.28
CA LEU A 812 24.21 57.56 53.52
C LEU A 812 25.06 58.75 53.08
N ALA A 813 24.73 59.36 51.94
CA ALA A 813 25.37 60.58 51.43
C ALA A 813 25.07 61.81 52.32
N ALA A 814 23.87 61.87 52.93
CA ALA A 814 23.54 62.89 53.92
C ALA A 814 24.27 62.66 55.27
N LYS A 815 24.66 61.42 55.59
CA LYS A 815 25.38 61.04 56.82
C LYS A 815 26.91 61.15 56.68
N ASN A 816 27.44 60.97 55.48
CA ASN A 816 28.86 61.16 55.14
C ASN A 816 28.99 62.39 54.25
N GLY A 817 29.17 63.57 54.86
CA GLY A 817 29.32 64.83 54.15
C GLY A 817 30.40 64.77 53.06
N LYS A 818 29.96 64.69 51.80
CA LYS A 818 30.69 65.08 50.59
C LYS A 818 29.70 65.23 49.44
N LEU A 819 29.53 66.47 49.00
CA LEU A 819 28.70 66.90 47.86
C LEU A 819 28.93 66.05 46.60
N ILE A 820 27.85 65.75 45.88
CA ILE A 820 27.92 65.54 44.42
C ILE A 820 26.85 66.45 43.80
N GLN A 821 27.31 67.61 43.32
CA GLN A 821 26.64 68.42 42.30
C GLN A 821 26.75 67.69 40.97
N GLU A 822 25.63 67.42 40.32
CA GLU A 822 25.62 67.15 38.88
C GLU A 822 25.45 68.49 38.14
N ASN A 823 26.42 68.80 37.29
CA ASN A 823 26.50 69.88 36.29
C ASN A 823 26.51 71.35 36.78
N ALA A 824 27.52 71.73 37.57
CA ALA A 824 27.92 73.14 37.74
C ALA A 824 29.33 73.36 37.17
N PHE A 825 29.51 74.37 36.31
CA PHE A 825 30.86 74.76 35.85
C PHE A 825 31.71 75.19 37.06
N GLU A 826 33.03 74.98 36.97
CA GLU A 826 33.96 75.36 38.05
C GLU A 826 33.77 76.83 38.46
N THR A 827 33.86 77.14 39.75
CA THR A 827 33.65 78.51 40.25
C THR A 827 34.64 79.52 39.67
N THR A 828 35.82 79.07 39.24
CA THR A 828 36.85 79.86 38.55
C THR A 828 36.46 80.25 37.12
N ALA A 829 35.41 79.65 36.56
CA ALA A 829 34.97 79.88 35.19
C ALA A 829 34.40 81.28 34.93
N TYR A 830 34.00 81.99 35.98
CA TYR A 830 33.34 83.30 35.90
C TYR A 830 34.26 84.46 36.29
N THR A 831 35.57 84.23 36.36
CA THR A 831 36.55 85.28 36.64
C THR A 831 36.53 86.33 35.53
N LYS A 832 36.75 87.60 35.90
CA LYS A 832 36.80 88.71 34.94
C LYS A 832 37.82 88.45 33.81
N ALA A 833 38.99 87.90 34.14
CA ALA A 833 40.03 87.56 33.16
C ALA A 833 39.54 86.56 32.08
N ARG A 834 38.73 85.56 32.46
CA ARG A 834 38.15 84.61 31.51
C ARG A 834 37.06 85.25 30.64
N LYS A 835 36.21 86.07 31.25
CA LYS A 835 35.18 86.83 30.52
C LYS A 835 35.77 87.82 29.51
N ASP A 836 36.86 88.50 29.87
CA ASP A 836 37.55 89.45 29.00
C ASP A 836 38.32 88.73 27.87
N ALA A 837 38.81 87.51 28.10
CA ALA A 837 39.49 86.68 27.11
C ALA A 837 38.56 85.81 26.25
N ALA A 838 37.27 85.77 26.59
CA ALA A 838 36.28 84.98 25.88
C ALA A 838 36.07 85.49 24.46
N MET A 839 35.80 84.57 23.56
CA MET A 839 35.48 84.90 22.18
C MET A 839 34.23 85.76 22.12
N TRP A 840 34.36 86.97 21.59
CA TRP A 840 33.24 87.86 21.31
C TRP A 840 33.35 88.33 19.87
N ALA A 841 32.89 87.49 18.96
CA ALA A 841 32.93 87.78 17.53
C ALA A 841 32.18 89.08 17.22
N LYS A 842 32.75 89.94 16.37
CA LYS A 842 32.13 91.20 15.94
C LYS A 842 31.31 91.02 14.66
N THR A 843 31.59 89.96 13.90
CA THR A 843 30.93 89.62 12.64
C THR A 843 30.59 88.13 12.62
N ALA A 844 29.61 87.73 11.82
CA ALA A 844 29.20 86.33 11.72
C ALA A 844 30.31 85.48 11.06
N GLU A 845 31.10 86.08 10.17
CA GLU A 845 32.27 85.47 9.55
C GLU A 845 33.36 85.12 10.57
N GLU A 846 33.60 86.00 11.55
CA GLU A 846 34.55 85.74 12.64
C GLU A 846 34.06 84.62 13.56
N ALA A 847 32.75 84.54 13.81
CA ALA A 847 32.17 83.46 14.59
C ALA A 847 32.24 82.12 13.83
N ASP A 848 31.91 82.14 12.54
CA ASP A 848 31.95 80.98 11.66
C ASP A 848 33.34 80.32 11.62
N GLU A 849 34.39 81.13 11.45
CA GLU A 849 35.79 80.66 11.42
C GLU A 849 36.14 79.84 12.67
N LYS A 850 35.52 80.17 13.81
CA LYS A 850 35.82 79.54 15.10
C LYS A 850 34.91 78.36 15.43
N LEU A 851 33.68 78.35 14.93
CA LEU A 851 32.65 77.39 15.34
C LEU A 851 32.43 76.27 14.30
N ARG A 852 32.68 76.56 13.02
CA ARG A 852 32.36 75.66 11.89
C ARG A 852 33.00 74.30 11.99
N ASP A 853 34.30 74.24 12.30
CA ASP A 853 35.03 72.96 12.29
C ASP A 853 34.44 71.97 13.29
N LYS A 854 34.06 72.46 14.48
CA LYS A 854 33.43 71.63 15.51
C LYS A 854 32.02 71.19 15.11
N CYS A 855 31.26 72.09 14.50
CA CYS A 855 29.94 71.77 13.95
C CYS A 855 30.05 70.70 12.86
N GLY A 856 31.01 70.81 11.94
CA GLY A 856 31.21 69.85 10.85
C GLY A 856 31.64 68.47 11.34
N GLU A 857 32.54 68.40 12.32
CA GLU A 857 32.92 67.15 12.99
C GLU A 857 31.68 66.46 13.58
N LEU A 858 30.88 67.21 14.33
CA LEU A 858 29.67 66.69 14.94
C LEU A 858 28.66 66.24 13.88
N TRP A 859 28.43 67.05 12.85
CA TRP A 859 27.45 66.78 11.80
C TRP A 859 27.74 65.49 11.02
N ARG A 860 29.02 65.17 10.80
CA ARG A 860 29.43 63.91 10.14
C ARG A 860 29.18 62.67 10.98
N THR A 861 29.19 62.79 12.31
CA THR A 861 28.98 61.67 13.24
C THR A 861 27.54 61.59 13.76
N ALA A 862 26.74 62.63 13.51
CA ALA A 862 25.34 62.67 13.87
C ALA A 862 24.52 61.66 13.05
N THR A 863 23.54 61.05 13.69
CA THR A 863 22.56 60.21 13.01
C THR A 863 21.68 61.05 12.09
N GLN A 864 21.04 60.41 11.10
CA GLN A 864 20.12 61.13 10.22
C GLN A 864 18.99 61.81 11.00
N ALA A 865 18.45 61.15 12.03
CA ALA A 865 17.37 61.71 12.85
C ALA A 865 17.83 62.94 13.68
N GLU A 866 19.07 62.96 14.15
CA GLU A 866 19.67 64.12 14.82
C GLU A 866 19.88 65.30 13.85
N ARG A 867 20.38 65.02 12.65
CA ARG A 867 20.52 66.03 11.59
C ARG A 867 19.18 66.60 11.16
N ASP A 868 18.18 65.74 10.99
CA ASP A 868 16.81 66.14 10.67
C ASP A 868 16.25 67.05 11.78
N ALA A 869 16.36 66.63 13.05
CA ALA A 869 15.85 67.41 14.17
C ALA A 869 16.50 68.82 14.24
N ALA A 870 17.82 68.92 14.05
CA ALA A 870 18.54 70.19 14.03
C ALA A 870 18.13 71.06 12.82
N TYR A 871 18.05 70.50 11.62
CA TYR A 871 17.60 71.23 10.44
C TYR A 871 16.17 71.77 10.60
N TYR A 872 15.23 70.89 10.96
CA TYR A 872 13.83 71.29 11.06
C TYR A 872 13.56 72.25 12.22
N TYR A 873 14.35 72.21 13.29
CA TYR A 873 14.35 73.23 14.33
C TYR A 873 14.64 74.62 13.75
N THR A 874 15.71 74.77 12.96
CA THR A 874 16.07 76.07 12.35
C THR A 874 15.03 76.56 11.36
N SER A 875 14.28 75.66 10.70
CA SER A 875 13.17 76.01 9.81
C SER A 875 11.89 76.46 10.54
N GLY A 876 11.89 76.46 11.88
CA GLY A 876 10.79 76.94 12.72
C GLY A 876 10.73 76.20 14.05
N SER A 877 11.14 76.86 15.13
CA SER A 877 11.41 76.23 16.44
C SER A 877 10.17 75.97 17.31
N SER A 878 9.02 76.59 17.01
CA SER A 878 7.84 76.58 17.90
C SER A 878 7.36 75.18 18.27
N TYR A 879 7.36 74.24 17.31
CA TYR A 879 6.90 72.87 17.57
C TYR A 879 7.77 72.11 18.58
N VAL A 880 9.02 72.51 18.75
CA VAL A 880 9.95 71.95 19.74
C VAL A 880 9.92 72.78 21.02
N ASN A 881 10.00 74.11 20.91
CA ASN A 881 10.18 75.00 22.05
C ASN A 881 8.90 75.26 22.87
N GLU A 882 7.73 75.32 22.24
CA GLU A 882 6.47 75.57 22.96
C GLU A 882 6.11 74.44 23.92
N PRO A 883 6.14 73.14 23.51
CA PRO A 883 5.92 72.04 24.45
C PRO A 883 6.89 72.04 25.63
N LEU A 884 8.16 72.38 25.40
CA LEU A 884 9.17 72.48 26.47
C LEU A 884 8.88 73.60 27.47
N ARG A 885 8.16 74.63 27.05
CA ARG A 885 7.67 75.73 27.91
C ARG A 885 6.30 75.43 28.52
N GLY A 886 5.72 74.26 28.25
CA GLY A 886 4.38 73.87 28.71
C GLY A 886 3.26 74.53 27.90
N LEU A 887 3.55 74.99 26.69
CA LEU A 887 2.59 75.59 25.77
C LEU A 887 2.17 74.58 24.70
N THR A 888 0.90 74.63 24.30
CA THR A 888 0.37 73.80 23.21
C THR A 888 0.75 74.42 21.87
N TYR A 889 1.50 73.67 21.04
CA TYR A 889 1.78 74.05 19.67
C TYR A 889 0.60 73.71 18.74
N TYR A 890 0.07 74.71 18.04
CA TYR A 890 -1.09 74.55 17.13
C TYR A 890 -0.72 74.49 15.64
N GLY A 891 0.57 74.50 15.28
CA GLY A 891 1.01 74.50 13.89
C GLY A 891 1.14 73.10 13.27
N SER A 892 1.28 73.05 11.94
CA SER A 892 1.26 71.81 11.15
C SER A 892 2.63 71.37 10.64
N LYS A 893 3.67 71.38 11.50
CA LYS A 893 5.06 71.07 11.07
C LYS A 893 5.23 69.65 10.51
N GLY A 894 4.26 68.76 10.76
CA GLY A 894 4.26 67.38 10.25
C GLY A 894 5.36 66.52 10.86
N ARG A 895 5.94 66.93 11.99
CA ARG A 895 7.03 66.25 12.71
C ARG A 895 6.64 65.98 14.15
N ASN A 896 7.17 64.89 14.71
CA ASN A 896 6.96 64.52 16.10
C ASN A 896 7.89 65.33 17.00
N SER A 897 7.32 66.26 17.77
CA SER A 897 8.07 67.16 18.65
C SER A 897 8.85 66.42 19.73
N GLY A 898 8.28 65.37 20.33
CA GLY A 898 8.96 64.58 21.38
C GLY A 898 10.21 63.87 20.87
N VAL A 899 10.15 63.30 19.67
CA VAL A 899 11.29 62.64 19.02
C VAL A 899 12.37 63.66 18.65
N ASP A 900 11.99 64.78 18.05
CA ASP A 900 12.95 65.82 17.67
C ASP A 900 13.56 66.51 18.90
N ILE A 901 12.81 66.68 20.00
CA ILE A 901 13.34 67.16 21.29
C ILE A 901 14.44 66.21 21.77
N THR A 902 14.19 64.91 21.78
CA THR A 902 15.17 63.91 22.24
C THR A 902 16.42 63.90 21.35
N ASN A 903 16.25 63.85 20.04
CA ASN A 903 17.36 63.82 19.09
C ASN A 903 18.18 65.12 19.12
N LEU A 904 17.53 66.28 19.19
CA LEU A 904 18.22 67.57 19.30
C LEU A 904 18.94 67.72 20.65
N THR A 905 18.35 67.23 21.74
CA THR A 905 19.01 67.18 23.06
C THR A 905 20.29 66.35 22.98
N ASN A 906 20.20 65.14 22.43
CA ASN A 906 21.33 64.22 22.28
C ASN A 906 22.43 64.78 21.37
N LEU A 907 22.05 65.48 20.30
CA LEU A 907 23.01 66.10 19.39
C LEU A 907 23.78 67.25 20.07
N ILE A 908 23.07 68.15 20.76
CA ILE A 908 23.69 69.27 21.47
C ILE A 908 24.52 68.80 22.67
N ASP A 909 24.15 67.69 23.32
CA ASP A 909 24.94 67.08 24.40
C ASP A 909 26.34 66.63 23.95
N LYS A 910 26.49 66.29 22.68
CA LYS A 910 27.77 65.94 22.05
C LYS A 910 28.55 67.18 21.57
N SER A 911 27.95 68.37 21.63
CA SER A 911 28.49 69.62 21.10
C SER A 911 28.96 70.55 22.23
N THR A 912 30.25 70.52 22.52
CA THR A 912 30.88 71.48 23.46
C THR A 912 32.10 72.13 22.83
N TYR A 913 32.36 73.38 23.23
CA TYR A 913 33.53 74.15 22.80
C TYR A 913 34.56 74.23 23.91
N ASN A 914 35.84 74.20 23.54
CA ASN A 914 36.96 74.19 24.47
C ASN A 914 37.43 75.60 24.91
N PHE A 915 36.73 76.65 24.48
CA PHE A 915 36.98 78.05 24.83
C PHE A 915 35.73 78.71 25.41
N ASP A 916 35.93 79.83 26.11
CA ASP A 916 34.85 80.69 26.61
C ASP A 916 34.32 81.56 25.48
N MET A 917 33.01 81.78 25.40
CA MET A 917 32.41 82.65 24.38
C MET A 917 31.29 83.53 24.91
N TRP A 918 31.08 84.65 24.23
CA TRP A 918 29.94 85.53 24.40
C TRP A 918 28.97 85.36 23.24
N LEU A 919 27.74 85.01 23.55
CA LEU A 919 26.63 84.96 22.60
C LEU A 919 25.66 86.11 22.87
N GLN A 920 24.84 86.46 21.88
CA GLN A 920 23.84 87.51 22.03
C GLN A 920 22.44 87.03 21.69
N ARG A 921 21.43 87.46 22.45
CA ARG A 921 20.05 87.07 22.20
C ARG A 921 19.08 88.20 22.52
N GLY A 922 18.33 88.68 21.54
CA GLY A 922 17.16 89.52 21.82
C GLY A 922 15.92 88.70 22.13
N GLU A 923 15.13 89.17 23.08
CA GLU A 923 13.89 88.55 23.55
C GLU A 923 12.86 89.63 23.95
N GLY A 924 11.58 89.29 23.90
CA GLY A 924 10.52 90.12 24.46
C GLY A 924 10.41 89.94 25.98
N VAL A 925 9.82 90.92 26.65
CA VAL A 925 9.65 90.97 28.12
C VAL A 925 8.95 89.74 28.72
N ASN A 926 8.07 89.05 27.98
CA ASN A 926 7.44 87.80 28.45
C ASN A 926 8.42 86.63 28.58
N GLY A 927 9.45 86.56 27.72
CA GLY A 927 10.45 85.49 27.79
C GLY A 927 11.36 85.62 29.01
N PHE A 928 11.63 86.86 29.44
CA PHE A 928 12.30 87.14 30.71
C PHE A 928 11.43 86.69 31.90
N SER A 929 10.15 87.04 31.90
CA SER A 929 9.20 86.61 32.93
C SER A 929 9.10 85.09 33.03
N GLY A 930 9.04 84.37 31.92
CA GLY A 930 8.97 82.91 31.92
C GLY A 930 10.21 82.23 32.49
N LYS A 931 11.37 82.86 32.35
CA LYS A 931 12.69 82.31 32.72
C LYS A 931 13.12 82.67 34.14
N PHE A 932 12.86 83.90 34.57
CA PHE A 932 13.24 84.40 35.89
C PHE A 932 12.05 84.57 36.85
N GLY A 933 10.81 84.43 36.37
CA GLY A 933 9.61 84.61 37.19
C GLY A 933 9.34 86.05 37.62
N VAL A 934 9.86 87.04 36.88
CA VAL A 934 9.75 88.47 37.21
C VAL A 934 9.40 89.26 35.95
N ASP A 935 8.41 90.16 36.02
CA ASP A 935 8.05 91.06 34.91
C ASP A 935 8.82 92.39 35.03
N LEU A 936 9.53 92.77 33.96
CA LEU A 936 10.32 94.00 33.91
C LEU A 936 9.51 95.24 33.51
N ARG A 937 8.29 95.11 32.98
CA ARG A 937 7.52 96.24 32.41
C ARG A 937 7.15 97.35 33.41
N GLY A 938 7.29 97.10 34.70
CA GLY A 938 6.98 98.05 35.77
C GLY A 938 8.14 98.37 36.71
N LEU A 939 9.36 97.87 36.44
CA LEU A 939 10.52 98.11 37.30
C LEU A 939 11.35 99.30 36.81
N THR A 940 11.77 100.15 37.74
CA THR A 940 12.84 101.11 37.48
C THR A 940 14.19 100.38 37.38
N GLU A 941 15.17 101.00 36.72
CA GLU A 941 16.51 100.43 36.59
C GLU A 941 17.13 100.09 37.96
N LYS A 942 16.90 100.93 38.97
CA LYS A 942 17.39 100.70 40.34
C LYS A 942 16.78 99.47 40.99
N GLU A 943 15.48 99.22 40.78
CA GLU A 943 14.81 98.03 41.30
C GLU A 943 15.27 96.77 40.55
N ALA A 944 15.49 96.88 39.24
CA ALA A 944 16.02 95.80 38.43
C ALA A 944 17.41 95.35 38.88
N GLN A 945 18.26 96.25 39.42
CA GLN A 945 19.58 95.86 39.97
C GLN A 945 19.49 94.81 41.07
N SER A 946 18.38 94.73 41.81
CA SER A 946 18.19 93.68 42.84
C SER A 946 18.13 92.26 42.25
N LEU A 947 17.92 92.14 40.93
CA LEU A 947 17.90 90.86 40.22
C LEU A 947 19.30 90.34 39.89
N VAL A 948 20.36 91.13 40.08
CA VAL A 948 21.73 90.66 39.91
C VAL A 948 22.00 89.51 40.89
N GLY A 949 22.46 88.39 40.35
CA GLY A 949 22.66 87.14 41.07
C GLY A 949 21.49 86.16 40.97
N LYS A 950 20.31 86.60 40.49
CA LYS A 950 19.16 85.73 40.30
C LYS A 950 19.43 84.69 39.21
N ILE A 951 19.04 83.46 39.49
CA ILE A 951 19.15 82.34 38.55
C ILE A 951 17.77 82.05 37.99
N GLY A 952 17.68 81.97 36.66
CA GLY A 952 16.52 81.54 35.91
C GLY A 952 16.85 80.35 35.01
N GLU A 953 15.84 79.63 34.55
CA GLU A 953 16.01 78.47 33.67
C GLU A 953 15.23 78.66 32.37
N GLU A 954 15.91 78.52 31.24
CA GLU A 954 15.26 78.39 29.94
C GLU A 954 14.96 76.91 29.68
N LYS A 955 13.70 76.52 29.84
CA LYS A 955 13.27 75.12 29.70
C LYS A 955 13.40 74.59 28.27
N ALA A 956 13.34 75.48 27.28
CA ALA A 956 13.46 75.14 25.86
C ALA A 956 14.88 75.36 25.33
N PHE A 957 15.14 75.00 24.07
CA PHE A 957 16.42 75.34 23.44
C PHE A 957 16.46 76.84 23.12
N MET A 958 17.63 77.46 23.30
CA MET A 958 17.80 78.91 23.14
C MET A 958 18.72 79.23 21.98
N SER A 959 18.13 79.56 20.83
CA SER A 959 18.86 80.13 19.69
C SER A 959 19.42 81.49 20.10
N CYS A 960 20.73 81.69 19.86
CA CYS A 960 21.47 82.91 20.14
C CYS A 960 22.25 83.33 18.89
N GLY A 961 22.31 84.63 18.60
CA GLY A 961 23.24 85.16 17.61
C GLY A 961 24.69 84.87 18.02
N ASP A 962 25.48 84.49 17.03
CA ASP A 962 26.87 84.05 17.17
C ASP A 962 27.88 85.22 17.30
N ALA A 963 27.47 86.44 16.97
CA ALA A 963 28.28 87.64 17.02
C ALA A 963 27.56 88.84 17.65
N LYS A 964 28.33 89.86 18.04
CA LYS A 964 27.81 91.09 18.63
C LYS A 964 26.91 91.85 17.65
N GLY A 965 25.72 92.20 18.10
CA GLY A 965 24.70 92.86 17.28
C GLY A 965 23.86 91.90 16.42
N LYS A 966 24.05 90.58 16.56
CA LYS A 966 23.28 89.54 15.86
C LYS A 966 22.25 88.88 16.78
N GLY A 967 21.31 88.15 16.18
CA GLY A 967 20.15 87.55 16.84
C GLY A 967 18.86 88.38 16.70
N PHE A 968 17.73 87.87 17.22
CA PHE A 968 16.45 88.60 17.09
C PHE A 968 16.50 89.97 17.77
N THR A 969 15.69 90.89 17.26
CA THR A 969 15.40 92.17 17.93
C THR A 969 14.38 91.97 19.06
N GLY A 970 14.45 92.75 20.13
CA GLY A 970 13.47 92.68 21.22
C GLY A 970 13.59 93.82 22.23
N ASP A 971 12.72 93.80 23.24
CA ASP A 971 12.73 94.76 24.36
C ASP A 971 13.89 94.51 25.34
N ILE A 972 14.50 93.33 25.25
CA ILE A 972 15.63 92.91 26.07
C ILE A 972 16.71 92.34 25.15
N ILE A 973 17.96 92.77 25.35
CA ILE A 973 19.15 92.17 24.75
C ILE A 973 19.95 91.48 25.84
N TYR A 974 20.19 90.19 25.65
CA TYR A 974 21.06 89.39 26.49
C TYR A 974 22.46 89.32 25.92
N ASN A 975 23.46 89.63 26.73
CA ASN A 975 24.84 89.20 26.48
C ASN A 975 25.10 87.98 27.37
N ILE A 976 25.35 86.84 26.76
CA ILE A 976 25.38 85.55 27.45
C ILE A 976 26.82 85.06 27.45
N TYR A 977 27.41 84.99 28.64
CA TYR A 977 28.71 84.37 28.84
C TYR A 977 28.54 82.86 28.96
N CYS A 978 29.17 82.14 28.05
CA CYS A 978 29.19 80.69 27.97
C CYS A 978 30.61 80.20 28.31
N PRO A 979 30.84 79.67 29.52
CA PRO A 979 32.12 79.07 29.85
C PRO A 979 32.46 77.89 28.92
N LYS A 980 33.75 77.62 28.72
CA LYS A 980 34.24 76.43 28.01
C LYS A 980 33.58 75.18 28.58
N GLY A 981 33.16 74.28 27.70
CA GLY A 981 32.32 73.14 28.04
C GLY A 981 30.83 73.42 28.01
N THR A 982 30.39 74.65 27.74
CA THR A 982 28.97 74.93 27.47
C THR A 982 28.53 74.12 26.24
N LYS A 983 27.41 73.42 26.41
CA LYS A 983 26.74 72.65 25.36
C LYS A 983 25.98 73.59 24.43
N GLY A 984 26.38 73.62 23.17
CA GLY A 984 25.77 74.46 22.15
C GLY A 984 26.14 74.02 20.74
N LEU A 985 25.24 74.20 19.78
CA LEU A 985 25.39 73.78 18.39
C LEU A 985 25.41 75.00 17.48
N TYR A 986 26.46 75.19 16.68
CA TYR A 986 26.49 76.22 15.66
C TYR A 986 25.70 75.77 14.44
N CYS A 987 24.75 76.57 13.95
CA CYS A 987 23.73 76.10 13.01
C CYS A 987 23.91 76.55 11.56
N GLU A 988 24.71 77.59 11.30
CA GLU A 988 24.72 78.27 9.99
C GLU A 988 24.89 77.35 8.77
N PRO A 989 25.82 76.36 8.75
CA PRO A 989 26.09 75.60 7.54
C PRO A 989 24.91 74.72 7.10
N PHE A 990 24.14 74.23 8.07
CA PHE A 990 23.01 73.34 7.84
C PHE A 990 21.67 74.03 8.00
N SER A 991 21.60 75.25 8.54
CA SER A 991 20.34 75.94 8.83
C SER A 991 19.47 76.10 7.58
N ALA A 992 18.15 75.97 7.74
CA ALA A 992 17.19 76.22 6.68
C ALA A 992 17.19 77.67 6.17
N PHE A 993 17.71 78.61 6.99
CA PHE A 993 17.89 80.02 6.65
C PHE A 993 19.37 80.44 6.60
N GLY A 994 20.29 79.48 6.71
CA GLY A 994 21.73 79.69 6.55
C GLY A 994 22.14 79.81 5.09
N HIS A 995 23.36 80.27 4.83
CA HIS A 995 23.89 80.37 3.47
C HIS A 995 24.69 79.12 3.04
N GLY A 996 24.75 78.10 3.91
CA GLY A 996 25.34 76.79 3.62
C GLY A 996 24.44 75.88 2.77
N ASN A 997 24.82 74.59 2.69
CA ASN A 997 24.09 73.59 1.91
C ASN A 997 22.84 73.05 2.63
N GLY A 998 22.40 73.71 3.71
CA GLY A 998 21.19 73.38 4.44
C GLY A 998 21.17 71.93 4.91
N HIS A 999 20.00 71.28 4.80
CA HIS A 999 19.82 69.87 5.17
C HIS A 999 20.80 68.91 4.48
N SER A 1000 21.28 69.27 3.28
CA SER A 1000 22.19 68.45 2.48
C SER A 1000 23.67 68.76 2.73
N TRP A 1001 24.00 69.53 3.77
CA TRP A 1001 25.39 69.81 4.12
C TRP A 1001 26.13 68.52 4.53
N ASP A 1002 27.33 68.35 3.98
CA ASP A 1002 28.19 67.17 4.19
C ASP A 1002 29.09 67.31 5.43
N GLY A 1003 29.01 68.44 6.14
CA GLY A 1003 29.86 68.77 7.27
C GLY A 1003 31.22 69.36 6.90
N LEU A 1004 31.53 69.52 5.60
CA LEU A 1004 32.83 69.95 5.10
C LEU A 1004 32.75 71.17 4.18
N ALA A 1005 31.72 71.26 3.35
CA ALA A 1005 31.56 72.32 2.36
C ALA A 1005 31.50 73.70 3.02
N LYS A 1006 32.30 74.65 2.50
CA LYS A 1006 32.23 76.07 2.88
C LYS A 1006 31.29 76.81 1.94
N GLN A 1007 30.54 77.77 2.47
CA GLN A 1007 29.71 78.69 1.70
C GLN A 1007 30.46 79.99 1.37
N SER A 1008 29.93 80.75 0.40
CA SER A 1008 30.54 81.99 -0.10
C SER A 1008 30.31 83.22 0.78
N SER A 1009 29.36 83.18 1.71
CA SER A 1009 29.07 84.24 2.69
C SER A 1009 28.35 83.67 3.90
N VAL A 1010 28.47 84.27 5.08
CA VAL A 1010 27.77 83.81 6.29
C VAL A 1010 26.43 84.54 6.42
N GLY A 1011 25.35 83.79 6.67
CA GLY A 1011 24.01 84.35 6.77
C GLY A 1011 23.81 85.35 7.92
N TYR A 1012 22.84 86.26 7.77
CA TYR A 1012 22.50 87.22 8.83
C TYR A 1012 21.95 86.55 10.11
N GLU A 1013 21.34 85.37 9.96
CA GLU A 1013 20.74 84.56 11.04
C GLU A 1013 21.70 83.48 11.57
N ALA A 1014 23.01 83.67 11.41
CA ALA A 1014 23.98 82.75 11.97
C ALA A 1014 23.82 82.66 13.50
N GLU A 1015 23.59 81.43 13.98
CA GLU A 1015 23.18 81.18 15.36
C GLU A 1015 23.95 80.03 16.01
N VAL A 1016 24.07 80.14 17.32
CA VAL A 1016 24.45 79.05 18.22
C VAL A 1016 23.24 78.70 19.06
N LEU A 1017 22.83 77.44 18.99
CA LEU A 1017 21.70 76.89 19.72
C LEU A 1017 22.15 76.28 21.05
N LEU A 1018 21.77 76.90 22.16
CA LEU A 1018 22.06 76.40 23.50
C LEU A 1018 21.11 75.28 23.93
N GLN A 1019 21.63 74.36 24.74
CA GLN A 1019 20.89 73.21 25.27
C GLN A 1019 19.62 73.64 26.02
N ARG A 1020 18.58 72.80 25.98
CA ARG A 1020 17.38 73.00 26.80
C ARG A 1020 17.69 72.89 28.30
N SER A 1021 16.82 73.45 29.13
CA SER A 1021 17.02 73.55 30.59
C SER A 1021 18.34 74.23 30.97
N THR A 1022 18.80 75.19 30.16
CA THR A 1022 19.98 76.01 30.49
C THR A 1022 19.61 77.01 31.59
N LYS A 1023 20.43 77.04 32.65
CA LYS A 1023 20.30 77.95 33.79
C LYS A 1023 21.22 79.14 33.61
N PHE A 1024 20.66 80.34 33.76
CA PHE A 1024 21.35 81.60 33.60
C PHE A 1024 21.35 82.38 34.90
N LYS A 1025 22.50 82.95 35.27
CA LYS A 1025 22.63 83.88 36.40
C LYS A 1025 22.82 85.30 35.89
N ILE A 1026 21.94 86.21 36.29
CA ILE A 1026 22.07 87.63 35.95
C ILE A 1026 23.32 88.19 36.63
N THR A 1027 24.17 88.87 35.87
CA THR A 1027 25.40 89.51 36.37
C THR A 1027 25.39 91.02 36.21
N LYS A 1028 24.61 91.51 35.23
CA LYS A 1028 24.35 92.93 35.02
C LYS A 1028 22.96 93.10 34.41
N ILE A 1029 22.27 94.18 34.76
CA ILE A 1029 21.03 94.60 34.11
C ILE A 1029 21.03 96.13 34.06
N GLU A 1030 20.76 96.72 32.90
CA GLU A 1030 20.73 98.17 32.70
C GLU A 1030 19.73 98.56 31.61
N GLN A 1031 19.25 99.80 31.64
CA GLN A 1031 18.31 100.29 30.62
C GLN A 1031 18.98 101.38 29.76
N LYS A 1032 18.96 101.20 28.44
CA LYS A 1032 19.53 102.18 27.50
C LYS A 1032 18.64 102.35 26.27
N GLY A 1033 18.23 103.60 26.02
CA GLY A 1033 17.40 103.92 24.84
C GLY A 1033 16.04 103.21 24.82
N GLY A 1034 15.43 103.00 26.00
CA GLY A 1034 14.14 102.30 26.13
C GLY A 1034 14.22 100.77 26.10
N ARG A 1035 15.42 100.19 25.95
CA ARG A 1035 15.65 98.73 25.92
C ARG A 1035 16.45 98.27 27.13
N TRP A 1036 16.17 97.07 27.62
CA TRP A 1036 16.96 96.43 28.68
C TRP A 1036 18.15 95.68 28.08
N TYR A 1037 19.31 95.82 28.72
CA TYR A 1037 20.52 95.05 28.44
C TYR A 1037 20.87 94.23 29.68
N VAL A 1038 20.97 92.92 29.52
CA VAL A 1038 21.20 91.99 30.64
C VAL A 1038 22.39 91.10 30.32
N ASP A 1039 23.45 91.21 31.11
CA ASP A 1039 24.58 90.30 31.02
C ASP A 1039 24.33 89.12 31.95
N MET A 1040 24.48 87.90 31.45
CA MET A 1040 24.25 86.70 32.26
C MET A 1040 25.23 85.58 31.95
N ASP A 1041 25.45 84.74 32.95
CA ASP A 1041 26.34 83.59 32.90
C ASP A 1041 25.53 82.32 32.76
N VAL A 1042 25.93 81.42 31.85
CA VAL A 1042 25.47 80.03 31.87
C VAL A 1042 26.07 79.34 33.09
N VAL A 1043 25.21 78.94 34.05
CA VAL A 1043 25.62 78.35 35.33
C VAL A 1043 25.28 76.87 35.48
N GLY A 1044 24.49 76.33 34.55
CA GLY A 1044 24.18 74.90 34.46
C GLY A 1044 23.38 74.60 33.21
N GLN A 1045 23.41 73.35 32.77
CA GLN A 1045 22.64 72.84 31.64
C GLN A 1045 22.16 71.42 31.96
N LEU A 1046 21.21 70.91 31.15
CA LEU A 1046 20.73 69.53 31.23
C LEU A 1046 21.87 68.51 31.20
#